data_AF-R4W0C8-F1
#
_entry.id   AF-R4W0C8-F1
#
_cell.length_a   1.000
_cell.length_b   1.000
_cell.length_c   1.000
_cell.angle_alpha   90.00
_cell.angle_beta   90.00
_cell.angle_gamma   90.00
#
_symmetry.space_group_name_H-M   'P 1'
#
loop_
_entity.id
_entity.type
_entity.pdbx_description
1 polymer ?
#
loop_
_entity_poly.entity_id
_entity_poly.type
_entity_poly.pdbx_seq_one_letter_code
_entity_poly.pdbx_strand_id
1 'polypeptide(L)'
;MASPSLTEALRETLSRFESLGEPRTTTEVADALDLGRRSTYERLERLVDRDRLETKKVGGNGRVWWRPPATADVPPDWSATAASLIDDVLDGAEVGIFVLDEDFEVAWINDATERYFGLDRDRVLGRDKRRLVEEQIAPVVDDSETFTDTVLATYDDNTSTEQFECRVTADDEARWLEHRSKPVETGAYAGGRVELYYDVTTRTEVERARERDRAQFESVVDAVEEYAIVMLDPDGHVQTWNEGAEQIMGYAAEDVVGEHFSTFYTDDAREAGVPEANLAAASSDGPVDDEGWRLRADGSRYWATVTITAHRDDDGAIDGYVKVTRDMTERLEHERKLQHERDLLDQVQEASPIGIGIFDTDGELYRGNRRFTELLGWNDADPSGYSLGEQPLLDADGDVIPYPERPAARALSTGDTVTDQRIRVDGPDGRTRWLSVNAKPVGGEVDGVVVTMTDVTRLEGQARRLERQRDDLQHELEDVFERIDDGFFALDADLQFEYVNERAGSLLDRSPSELVGTHVWDAVEAGSKAEAAFEEALETQESVSFEEYYEPQETWFENHVYPSESGLSVYFEDITERKERERQLERQRELLRHTERLAGTGGWETDVQTGNQRWTQGLFDMHDVDVDDPSQELVPTAEEYISMVAPEHRDAFRDAAERCMTEGESYDEEIPITTAEDRERWIRTIGVPIHEDGDVVALRGAAQDITERKQRERELEEYRRWSETLVENFPAGAVALVDRNLRYVTFAGTPEGDTDVTRTDLQGRRVRDALPEQIADTVVPAYQAALDGDPSEFVDTIDDRVYQFHFVPVRDDDGEVFAATAMSQDITQRVEHQRQLEQQRESLAALNNLNSVVRDITEAVIEQSTREEIERTVCERLADSESYLFAWTGEVDPASQTVDLRAEAGVEGYLDGVTISVDPDDERSEGPTGRAFRTGEPQVTQDIRADDRHDPWRDHVEQYEIRSSAAIPIAHEGTVYGVINVYADRPQAFEGQELAVISRLGEVVGHAIASVERKQALMSDELVELEFRIQDVFAGLDAPETDGTITFDQVVPVDDGEFLVYGTMAPDAVDTMTTLTEDLPHWEQYTIRSDGDPMGFELRMTDPPVVGVVASHGGYVAQAAIEDSDYRMAIHLAPSVDTRRIVDAVETAYSDAEMLRRRQISRVHEDRKDFQRNVVNDLTDRQRTALQTAYHAGFFEWPRDTTGEEVAEAIGVASPTFHQHLRKAERKVLDAMFSSPLHSVG
;
A
#
# COMPACT_ATOMS: atom_id res chain seq x y z
N MET A 1 -52.48 -5.52 -74.59
CA MET A 1 -52.50 -4.51 -75.67
C MET A 1 -52.80 -5.13 -77.04
N ALA A 2 -53.41 -4.41 -77.98
CA ALA A 2 -53.81 -4.90 -79.31
C ALA A 2 -52.65 -4.84 -80.34
N SER A 3 -52.24 -5.98 -80.91
CA SER A 3 -51.15 -6.05 -81.92
C SER A 3 -51.50 -5.39 -83.26
N PRO A 4 -50.54 -4.77 -83.99
CA PRO A 4 -50.78 -4.14 -85.29
C PRO A 4 -51.19 -5.15 -86.37
N SER A 5 -52.17 -4.78 -87.20
CA SER A 5 -52.74 -5.67 -88.23
C SER A 5 -51.70 -6.08 -89.30
N LEU A 6 -51.58 -7.38 -89.59
CA LEU A 6 -50.73 -7.92 -90.66
C LEU A 6 -51.04 -7.26 -92.01
N THR A 7 -50.02 -6.96 -92.82
CA THR A 7 -50.18 -6.54 -94.22
C THR A 7 -50.79 -7.67 -95.05
N GLU A 8 -51.49 -7.34 -96.14
CA GLU A 8 -52.19 -8.32 -96.98
C GLU A 8 -51.25 -9.40 -97.53
N ALA A 9 -50.03 -9.03 -97.91
CA ALA A 9 -48.98 -9.94 -98.37
C ALA A 9 -48.52 -10.94 -97.28
N LEU A 10 -48.47 -10.54 -96.00
CA LEU A 10 -48.14 -11.43 -94.89
C LEU A 10 -49.33 -12.32 -94.50
N ARG A 11 -50.56 -11.79 -94.60
CA ARG A 11 -51.79 -12.58 -94.42
C ARG A 11 -51.91 -13.69 -95.46
N GLU A 12 -51.61 -13.39 -96.72
CA GLU A 12 -51.58 -14.35 -97.81
C GLU A 12 -50.51 -15.43 -97.57
N THR A 13 -49.30 -15.06 -97.13
CA THR A 13 -48.26 -16.05 -96.78
C THR A 13 -48.65 -16.90 -95.57
N LEU A 14 -49.23 -16.30 -94.51
CA LEU A 14 -49.72 -17.03 -93.33
C LEU A 14 -50.86 -17.99 -93.69
N SER A 15 -51.70 -17.65 -94.66
CA SER A 15 -52.80 -18.53 -95.12
C SER A 15 -52.32 -19.85 -95.73
N ARG A 16 -51.02 -19.99 -96.07
CA ARG A 16 -50.46 -21.25 -96.58
C ARG A 16 -50.17 -22.28 -95.48
N PHE A 17 -50.37 -21.89 -94.21
CA PHE A 17 -50.29 -22.73 -93.03
C PHE A 17 -51.69 -22.91 -92.43
N GLU A 18 -52.61 -23.50 -93.20
CA GLU A 18 -54.00 -23.76 -92.78
C GLU A 18 -54.07 -24.81 -91.65
N SER A 19 -53.15 -25.77 -91.64
CA SER A 19 -52.97 -26.77 -90.60
C SER A 19 -51.97 -26.29 -89.55
N LEU A 20 -52.41 -26.26 -88.29
CA LEU A 20 -51.57 -25.97 -87.13
C LEU A 20 -50.55 -27.09 -86.93
N GLY A 21 -49.28 -26.73 -86.69
CA GLY A 21 -48.20 -27.68 -86.39
C GLY A 21 -47.60 -28.43 -87.59
N GLU A 22 -48.09 -28.24 -88.82
CA GLU A 22 -47.54 -28.93 -90.00
C GLU A 22 -46.35 -28.14 -90.60
N PRO A 23 -45.11 -28.69 -90.57
CA PRO A 23 -43.95 -28.00 -91.08
C PRO A 23 -43.89 -28.00 -92.62
N ARG A 24 -43.78 -26.81 -93.23
CA ARG A 24 -43.52 -26.62 -94.65
C ARG A 24 -42.16 -25.98 -94.88
N THR A 25 -41.46 -26.39 -95.92
CA THR A 25 -40.21 -25.76 -96.35
C THR A 25 -40.47 -24.43 -97.06
N THR A 26 -39.48 -23.54 -97.08
CA THR A 26 -39.56 -22.28 -97.85
C THR A 26 -39.92 -22.52 -99.33
N THR A 27 -39.51 -23.66 -99.90
CA THR A 27 -39.82 -24.05 -101.29
C THR A 27 -41.30 -24.31 -101.48
N GLU A 28 -41.90 -25.11 -100.60
CA GLU A 28 -43.31 -25.49 -100.72
C GLU A 28 -44.23 -24.28 -100.55
N VAL A 29 -43.83 -23.31 -99.73
CA VAL A 29 -44.55 -22.04 -99.60
C VAL A 29 -44.31 -21.12 -100.79
N ALA A 30 -43.09 -21.10 -101.35
CA ALA A 30 -42.75 -20.29 -102.51
C ALA A 30 -43.49 -20.76 -103.77
N ASP A 31 -43.53 -22.07 -103.99
CA ASP A 31 -44.25 -22.70 -105.10
C ASP A 31 -45.77 -22.49 -104.97
N ALA A 32 -46.31 -22.51 -103.74
CA ALA A 32 -47.74 -22.26 -103.50
C ALA A 32 -48.16 -20.79 -103.65
N LEU A 33 -47.22 -19.85 -103.55
CA LEU A 33 -47.46 -18.41 -103.74
C LEU A 33 -47.03 -17.89 -105.12
N ASP A 34 -46.41 -18.73 -105.95
CA ASP A 34 -45.75 -18.35 -107.21
C ASP A 34 -44.75 -17.20 -107.04
N LEU A 35 -43.94 -17.27 -105.97
CA LEU A 35 -42.95 -16.25 -105.60
C LEU A 35 -41.54 -16.82 -105.59
N GLY A 36 -40.54 -15.95 -105.79
CA GLY A 36 -39.14 -16.33 -105.61
C GLY A 36 -38.85 -16.77 -104.17
N ARG A 37 -38.04 -17.83 -104.01
CA ARG A 37 -37.66 -18.40 -102.70
C ARG A 37 -37.16 -17.36 -101.69
N ARG A 38 -36.39 -16.36 -102.15
CA ARG A 38 -35.84 -15.30 -101.30
C ARG A 38 -36.93 -14.37 -100.75
N SER A 39 -37.86 -13.93 -101.61
CA SER A 39 -38.99 -13.09 -101.18
C SER A 39 -39.95 -13.85 -100.26
N THR A 40 -40.12 -15.16 -100.48
CA THR A 40 -40.90 -16.01 -99.59
C THR A 40 -40.21 -16.17 -98.23
N TYR A 41 -38.90 -16.37 -98.22
CA TYR A 41 -38.11 -16.45 -96.98
C TYR A 41 -38.25 -15.17 -96.15
N GLU A 42 -38.07 -13.99 -96.76
CA GLU A 42 -38.22 -12.69 -96.07
C GLU A 42 -39.65 -12.48 -95.51
N ARG A 43 -40.69 -13.01 -96.17
CA ARG A 43 -42.07 -12.97 -95.64
C ARG A 43 -42.29 -13.95 -94.49
N LEU A 44 -41.71 -15.15 -94.57
CA LEU A 44 -41.79 -16.17 -93.51
C LEU A 44 -41.05 -15.73 -92.26
N GLU A 45 -39.86 -15.14 -92.41
CA GLU A 45 -39.08 -14.59 -91.30
C GLU A 45 -39.85 -13.46 -90.60
N ARG A 46 -40.46 -12.55 -91.37
CA ARG A 46 -41.36 -11.51 -90.83
C ARG A 46 -42.63 -12.02 -90.14
N LEU A 47 -43.05 -13.26 -90.41
CA LEU A 47 -44.15 -13.91 -89.70
C LEU A 47 -43.67 -14.61 -88.43
N VAL A 48 -42.41 -15.06 -88.38
CA VAL A 48 -41.75 -15.54 -87.16
C VAL A 48 -41.49 -14.37 -86.21
N ASP A 49 -40.95 -13.25 -86.69
CA ASP A 49 -40.73 -12.02 -85.89
C ASP A 49 -42.03 -11.41 -85.31
N ARG A 50 -43.20 -11.93 -85.71
CA ARG A 50 -44.53 -11.50 -85.23
C ARG A 50 -45.28 -12.61 -84.51
N ASP A 51 -44.59 -13.67 -84.11
CA ASP A 51 -45.12 -14.85 -83.41
C ASP A 51 -46.33 -15.49 -84.12
N ARG A 52 -46.33 -15.47 -85.46
CA ARG A 52 -47.37 -16.10 -86.29
C ARG A 52 -46.92 -17.44 -86.88
N LEU A 53 -45.62 -17.69 -86.97
CA LEU A 53 -45.00 -18.95 -87.39
C LEU A 53 -43.78 -19.24 -86.51
N GLU A 54 -43.37 -20.50 -86.41
CA GLU A 54 -42.09 -20.92 -85.85
C GLU A 54 -41.22 -21.55 -86.95
N THR A 55 -39.90 -21.66 -86.73
CA THR A 55 -38.98 -22.25 -87.72
C THR A 55 -37.90 -23.12 -87.07
N LYS A 56 -37.46 -24.15 -87.82
CA LYS A 56 -36.32 -25.01 -87.46
C LYS A 56 -35.47 -25.33 -88.69
N LYS A 57 -34.15 -25.34 -88.52
CA LYS A 57 -33.21 -25.74 -89.57
C LYS A 57 -33.19 -27.27 -89.68
N VAL A 58 -33.32 -27.79 -90.91
CA VAL A 58 -33.34 -29.23 -91.20
C VAL A 58 -32.32 -29.51 -92.31
N GLY A 59 -31.19 -30.13 -91.95
CA GLY A 59 -30.10 -30.47 -92.86
C GLY A 59 -29.27 -29.28 -93.36
N GLY A 60 -28.38 -29.55 -94.33
CA GLY A 60 -27.28 -28.66 -94.72
C GLY A 60 -27.67 -27.27 -95.23
N ASN A 61 -28.89 -27.07 -95.78
CA ASN A 61 -29.38 -25.77 -96.26
C ASN A 61 -30.93 -25.64 -96.28
N GLY A 62 -31.66 -26.46 -95.51
CA GLY A 62 -33.13 -26.42 -95.45
C GLY A 62 -33.66 -25.78 -94.15
N ARG A 63 -34.74 -25.00 -94.23
CA ARG A 63 -35.56 -24.58 -93.07
C ARG A 63 -37.00 -24.98 -93.31
N VAL A 64 -37.65 -25.46 -92.25
CA VAL A 64 -39.10 -25.66 -92.20
C VAL A 64 -39.74 -24.63 -91.29
N TRP A 65 -40.99 -24.31 -91.58
CA TRP A 65 -41.80 -23.29 -90.92
C TRP A 65 -43.15 -23.92 -90.60
N TRP A 66 -43.75 -23.63 -89.46
CA TRP A 66 -45.11 -24.09 -89.15
C TRP A 66 -45.85 -23.02 -88.37
N ARG A 67 -47.17 -23.06 -88.41
CA ARG A 67 -47.98 -22.22 -87.53
C ARG A 67 -48.07 -22.92 -86.17
N PRO A 68 -47.61 -22.31 -85.07
CA PRO A 68 -47.80 -22.91 -83.76
C PRO A 68 -49.30 -23.07 -83.50
N PRO A 69 -49.74 -24.18 -82.87
CA PRO A 69 -51.15 -24.42 -82.59
C PRO A 69 -51.74 -23.24 -81.82
N ALA A 70 -52.86 -22.71 -82.33
CA ALA A 70 -53.64 -21.73 -81.62
C ALA A 70 -54.11 -22.38 -80.31
N THR A 71 -53.55 -21.92 -79.20
CA THR A 71 -54.07 -22.15 -77.85
C THR A 71 -55.41 -21.42 -77.78
N ALA A 72 -56.46 -22.13 -78.21
CA ALA A 72 -57.80 -21.87 -77.74
C ALA A 72 -57.83 -22.21 -76.25
N ASP A 73 -58.44 -21.33 -75.46
CA ASP A 73 -58.86 -21.53 -74.08
C ASP A 73 -59.40 -22.95 -73.84
N VAL A 74 -58.50 -23.81 -73.38
CA VAL A 74 -58.76 -24.85 -72.40
C VAL A 74 -57.53 -24.74 -71.50
N PRO A 75 -57.68 -24.57 -70.17
CA PRO A 75 -56.53 -24.47 -69.29
C PRO A 75 -55.64 -25.68 -69.54
N PRO A 76 -54.32 -25.49 -69.79
CA PRO A 76 -53.42 -26.62 -69.64
C PRO A 76 -53.65 -27.11 -68.22
N ASP A 77 -53.73 -28.42 -68.05
CA ASP A 77 -53.67 -29.04 -66.74
C ASP A 77 -52.26 -28.80 -66.18
N TRP A 78 -52.05 -27.55 -65.73
CA TRP A 78 -50.83 -27.09 -65.08
C TRP A 78 -50.60 -27.88 -63.80
N SER A 79 -51.60 -28.58 -63.27
CA SER A 79 -51.45 -29.37 -62.04
C SER A 79 -50.39 -30.45 -62.19
N ALA A 80 -50.34 -31.22 -63.28
CA ALA A 80 -49.41 -32.35 -63.38
C ALA A 80 -47.97 -31.95 -63.75
N THR A 81 -47.80 -30.96 -64.62
CA THR A 81 -46.45 -30.52 -65.07
C THR A 81 -45.84 -29.48 -64.12
N ALA A 82 -46.64 -28.60 -63.50
CA ALA A 82 -46.14 -27.72 -62.44
C ALA A 82 -45.91 -28.49 -61.14
N ALA A 83 -46.74 -29.49 -60.78
CA ALA A 83 -46.43 -30.36 -59.64
C ALA A 83 -45.12 -31.11 -59.88
N SER A 84 -44.88 -31.68 -61.06
CA SER A 84 -43.61 -32.38 -61.35
C SER A 84 -42.38 -31.45 -61.33
N LEU A 85 -42.50 -30.19 -61.77
CA LEU A 85 -41.41 -29.20 -61.71
C LEU A 85 -41.18 -28.66 -60.30
N ILE A 86 -42.24 -28.51 -59.51
CA ILE A 86 -42.16 -28.08 -58.11
C ILE A 86 -41.62 -29.25 -57.25
N ASP A 87 -42.07 -30.48 -57.48
CA ASP A 87 -41.54 -31.69 -56.83
C ASP A 87 -40.05 -31.85 -57.13
N ASP A 88 -39.62 -31.79 -58.40
CA ASP A 88 -38.20 -31.91 -58.76
C ASP A 88 -37.32 -30.79 -58.16
N VAL A 89 -37.83 -29.55 -58.06
CA VAL A 89 -37.08 -28.41 -57.50
C VAL A 89 -37.03 -28.45 -55.97
N LEU A 90 -38.13 -28.84 -55.32
CA LEU A 90 -38.18 -28.92 -53.86
C LEU A 90 -37.52 -30.21 -53.33
N ASP A 91 -37.54 -31.31 -54.08
CA ASP A 91 -36.80 -32.54 -53.76
C ASP A 91 -35.29 -32.34 -53.83
N GLY A 92 -34.81 -31.54 -54.80
CA GLY A 92 -33.40 -31.17 -54.92
C GLY A 92 -32.91 -30.12 -53.90
N ALA A 93 -33.80 -29.56 -53.06
CA ALA A 93 -33.43 -28.53 -52.10
C ALA A 93 -32.67 -29.13 -50.90
N GLU A 94 -31.55 -28.51 -50.53
CA GLU A 94 -30.77 -28.90 -49.34
C GLU A 94 -31.38 -28.38 -48.02
N VAL A 95 -32.52 -27.70 -48.08
CA VAL A 95 -33.31 -27.30 -46.90
C VAL A 95 -34.33 -28.40 -46.61
N GLY A 96 -34.44 -28.87 -45.37
CA GLY A 96 -35.48 -29.83 -44.98
C GLY A 96 -36.85 -29.14 -44.99
N ILE A 97 -37.84 -29.68 -45.69
CA ILE A 97 -39.16 -29.09 -45.84
C ILE A 97 -40.23 -30.09 -45.39
N PHE A 98 -41.12 -29.65 -44.49
CA PHE A 98 -42.43 -30.27 -44.28
C PHE A 98 -43.53 -29.35 -44.80
N VAL A 99 -44.47 -29.90 -45.55
CA VAL A 99 -45.76 -29.25 -45.83
C VAL A 99 -46.84 -30.05 -45.12
N LEU A 100 -47.60 -29.35 -44.28
CA LEU A 100 -48.71 -29.89 -43.51
C LEU A 100 -50.02 -29.37 -44.09
N ASP A 101 -51.05 -30.20 -44.12
CA ASP A 101 -52.41 -29.80 -44.49
C ASP A 101 -53.17 -29.14 -43.32
N GLU A 102 -54.45 -28.83 -43.53
CA GLU A 102 -55.31 -28.17 -42.53
C GLU A 102 -55.52 -28.98 -41.24
N ASP A 103 -55.29 -30.30 -41.27
CA ASP A 103 -55.36 -31.19 -40.12
C ASP A 103 -53.98 -31.41 -39.46
N PHE A 104 -52.93 -30.75 -39.97
CA PHE A 104 -51.52 -30.93 -39.62
C PHE A 104 -51.01 -32.36 -39.91
N GLU A 105 -51.59 -33.04 -40.90
CA GLU A 105 -51.03 -34.26 -41.46
C GLU A 105 -49.95 -33.91 -42.49
N VAL A 106 -48.89 -34.71 -42.54
CA VAL A 106 -47.77 -34.48 -43.46
C VAL A 106 -48.23 -34.72 -44.89
N ALA A 107 -48.47 -33.64 -45.64
CA ALA A 107 -48.87 -33.68 -47.04
C ALA A 107 -47.66 -33.89 -47.97
N TRP A 108 -46.48 -33.43 -47.56
CA TRP A 108 -45.27 -33.52 -48.38
C TRP A 108 -43.98 -33.36 -47.54
N ILE A 109 -42.92 -34.08 -47.90
CA ILE A 109 -41.54 -33.88 -47.42
C ILE A 109 -40.53 -34.09 -48.55
N ASN A 110 -39.33 -33.56 -48.38
CA ASN A 110 -38.23 -33.70 -49.34
C ASN A 110 -37.07 -34.60 -48.84
N ASP A 111 -36.11 -34.87 -49.72
CA ASP A 111 -34.95 -35.75 -49.45
C ASP A 111 -34.07 -35.25 -48.30
N ALA A 112 -33.95 -33.92 -48.13
CA ALA A 112 -33.20 -33.34 -47.01
C ALA A 112 -33.87 -33.68 -45.66
N THR A 113 -35.20 -33.68 -45.61
CA THR A 113 -35.97 -34.04 -44.41
C THR A 113 -35.83 -35.52 -44.05
N GLU A 114 -35.85 -36.40 -45.06
CA GLU A 114 -35.60 -37.84 -44.87
C GLU A 114 -34.21 -38.08 -44.28
N ARG A 115 -33.20 -37.35 -44.75
CA ARG A 115 -31.82 -37.40 -44.24
C ARG A 115 -31.71 -36.87 -42.81
N TYR A 116 -32.16 -35.63 -42.58
CA TYR A 116 -31.95 -34.93 -41.31
C TYR A 116 -32.56 -35.67 -40.13
N PHE A 117 -33.72 -36.27 -40.31
CA PHE A 117 -34.45 -36.92 -39.22
C PHE A 117 -34.56 -38.45 -39.37
N GLY A 118 -33.89 -39.04 -40.37
CA GLY A 118 -33.94 -40.49 -40.61
C GLY A 118 -35.35 -41.02 -40.96
N LEU A 119 -36.14 -40.23 -41.69
CA LEU A 119 -37.54 -40.54 -42.02
C LEU A 119 -37.67 -41.29 -43.34
N ASP A 120 -38.73 -42.10 -43.47
CA ASP A 120 -39.12 -42.80 -44.69
C ASP A 120 -40.38 -42.11 -45.26
N ARG A 121 -40.24 -41.37 -46.37
CA ARG A 121 -41.30 -40.57 -46.99
C ARG A 121 -42.60 -41.34 -47.19
N ASP A 122 -42.53 -42.57 -47.71
CA ASP A 122 -43.70 -43.40 -47.98
C ASP A 122 -44.47 -43.78 -46.69
N ARG A 123 -43.83 -43.69 -45.51
CA ARG A 123 -44.44 -44.02 -44.21
C ARG A 123 -44.90 -42.80 -43.42
N VAL A 124 -44.41 -41.61 -43.75
CA VAL A 124 -44.75 -40.38 -43.02
C VAL A 124 -45.82 -39.54 -43.73
N LEU A 125 -46.00 -39.70 -45.04
CA LEU A 125 -47.09 -39.03 -45.77
C LEU A 125 -48.47 -39.45 -45.23
N GLY A 126 -49.34 -38.45 -44.98
CA GLY A 126 -50.67 -38.62 -44.39
C GLY A 126 -50.66 -38.97 -42.91
N ARG A 127 -49.54 -38.77 -42.21
CA ARG A 127 -49.41 -39.02 -40.77
C ARG A 127 -49.52 -37.70 -40.02
N ASP A 128 -50.23 -37.70 -38.89
CA ASP A 128 -50.29 -36.55 -37.98
C ASP A 128 -48.88 -36.15 -37.51
N LYS A 129 -48.51 -34.89 -37.75
CA LYS A 129 -47.18 -34.37 -37.46
C LYS A 129 -46.86 -34.35 -35.97
N ARG A 130 -47.84 -34.18 -35.09
CA ARG A 130 -47.61 -34.18 -33.63
C ARG A 130 -47.08 -35.52 -33.16
N ARG A 131 -47.72 -36.61 -33.59
CA ARG A 131 -47.22 -37.96 -33.33
C ARG A 131 -45.89 -38.25 -34.00
N LEU A 132 -45.66 -37.71 -35.20
CA LEU A 132 -44.38 -37.88 -35.87
C LEU A 132 -43.24 -37.20 -35.09
N VAL A 133 -43.50 -36.01 -34.54
CA VAL A 133 -42.55 -35.29 -33.68
C VAL A 133 -42.20 -36.12 -32.45
N GLU A 134 -43.21 -36.57 -31.68
CA GLU A 134 -43.00 -37.36 -30.46
C GLU A 134 -42.30 -38.71 -30.72
N GLU A 135 -42.68 -39.41 -31.80
CA GLU A 135 -42.23 -40.80 -32.02
C GLU A 135 -40.89 -40.92 -32.76
N GLN A 136 -40.57 -39.98 -33.67
CA GLN A 136 -39.44 -40.16 -34.61
C GLN A 136 -38.51 -38.95 -34.70
N ILE A 137 -38.99 -37.72 -34.50
CA ILE A 137 -38.15 -36.52 -34.64
C ILE A 137 -37.51 -36.13 -33.30
N ALA A 138 -38.29 -36.01 -32.22
CA ALA A 138 -37.80 -35.65 -30.90
C ALA A 138 -36.69 -36.59 -30.38
N PRO A 139 -36.75 -37.92 -30.56
CA PRO A 139 -35.70 -38.84 -30.08
C PRO A 139 -34.31 -38.64 -30.71
N VAL A 140 -34.23 -37.95 -31.85
CA VAL A 140 -32.96 -37.66 -32.54
C VAL A 140 -32.51 -36.22 -32.32
N VAL A 141 -33.17 -35.46 -31.45
CA VAL A 141 -32.84 -34.07 -31.10
C VAL A 141 -32.28 -34.00 -29.67
N ASP A 142 -31.16 -33.31 -29.46
CA ASP A 142 -30.47 -33.27 -28.15
C ASP A 142 -31.36 -32.68 -27.02
N ASP A 143 -32.11 -31.59 -27.29
CA ASP A 143 -33.12 -31.02 -26.37
C ASP A 143 -34.54 -31.32 -26.87
N SER A 144 -34.90 -32.60 -26.78
CA SER A 144 -36.15 -33.13 -27.33
C SER A 144 -37.43 -32.53 -26.70
N GLU A 145 -37.40 -32.10 -25.44
CA GLU A 145 -38.57 -31.60 -24.72
C GLU A 145 -38.89 -30.16 -25.15
N THR A 146 -37.91 -29.25 -25.08
CA THR A 146 -38.04 -27.86 -25.54
C THR A 146 -38.38 -27.79 -27.02
N PHE A 147 -37.74 -28.65 -27.84
CA PHE A 147 -38.04 -28.75 -29.26
C PHE A 147 -39.51 -29.13 -29.51
N THR A 148 -40.00 -30.16 -28.81
CA THR A 148 -41.37 -30.65 -28.99
C THR A 148 -42.37 -29.58 -28.59
N ASP A 149 -42.20 -28.96 -27.43
CA ASP A 149 -43.11 -27.91 -26.95
C ASP A 149 -43.15 -26.71 -27.91
N THR A 150 -41.98 -26.27 -28.38
CA THR A 150 -41.87 -25.11 -29.29
C THR A 150 -42.51 -25.39 -30.64
N VAL A 151 -42.27 -26.56 -31.24
CA VAL A 151 -42.88 -26.94 -32.53
C VAL A 151 -44.39 -27.11 -32.40
N LEU A 152 -44.86 -27.82 -31.38
CA LEU A 152 -46.28 -28.13 -31.21
C LEU A 152 -47.11 -26.89 -30.85
N ALA A 153 -46.56 -25.95 -30.08
CA ALA A 153 -47.22 -24.68 -29.76
C ALA A 153 -47.62 -23.90 -31.02
N THR A 154 -46.85 -24.03 -32.11
CA THR A 154 -47.17 -23.36 -33.37
C THR A 154 -48.48 -23.85 -34.01
N TYR A 155 -49.00 -25.00 -33.61
CA TYR A 155 -50.20 -25.59 -34.18
C TYR A 155 -51.49 -25.21 -33.43
N ASP A 156 -51.38 -24.63 -32.23
CA ASP A 156 -52.53 -24.37 -31.36
C ASP A 156 -53.42 -23.22 -31.88
N ASP A 157 -52.80 -22.14 -32.35
CA ASP A 157 -53.49 -20.99 -32.98
C ASP A 157 -53.12 -20.82 -34.46
N ASN A 158 -52.06 -21.49 -34.95
CA ASN A 158 -51.56 -21.48 -36.33
C ASN A 158 -51.54 -20.09 -37.00
N THR A 159 -51.20 -19.06 -36.22
CA THR A 159 -51.18 -17.65 -36.63
C THR A 159 -49.76 -17.08 -36.59
N SER A 160 -48.88 -17.62 -35.76
CA SER A 160 -47.50 -17.15 -35.58
C SER A 160 -46.51 -17.85 -36.52
N THR A 161 -45.51 -17.10 -36.94
CA THR A 161 -44.26 -17.65 -37.48
C THR A 161 -43.31 -17.96 -36.34
N GLU A 162 -42.59 -19.07 -36.43
CA GLU A 162 -41.67 -19.52 -35.39
C GLU A 162 -40.27 -19.74 -35.97
N GLN A 163 -39.23 -19.37 -35.22
CA GLN A 163 -37.83 -19.53 -35.62
C GLN A 163 -36.95 -19.89 -34.42
N PHE A 164 -36.21 -21.00 -34.50
CA PHE A 164 -35.24 -21.44 -33.48
C PHE A 164 -34.24 -22.44 -34.07
N GLU A 165 -33.14 -22.73 -33.38
CA GLU A 165 -32.16 -23.74 -33.79
C GLU A 165 -32.26 -25.02 -32.95
N CYS A 166 -32.01 -26.18 -33.55
CA CYS A 166 -31.95 -27.46 -32.84
C CYS A 166 -30.80 -28.34 -33.36
N ARG A 167 -30.25 -29.19 -32.48
CA ARG A 167 -29.20 -30.14 -32.85
C ARG A 167 -29.76 -31.54 -33.04
N VAL A 168 -29.47 -32.14 -34.18
CA VAL A 168 -30.00 -33.44 -34.62
C VAL A 168 -28.89 -34.46 -34.79
N THR A 169 -29.12 -35.68 -34.32
CA THR A 169 -28.16 -36.79 -34.27
C THR A 169 -28.70 -38.07 -34.93
N ALA A 170 -29.51 -37.92 -35.98
CA ALA A 170 -30.20 -39.04 -36.64
C ALA A 170 -29.28 -39.96 -37.45
N ASP A 171 -28.16 -39.44 -37.96
CA ASP A 171 -27.11 -40.18 -38.70
C ASP A 171 -25.78 -40.19 -37.90
N ASP A 172 -24.73 -40.88 -38.39
CA ASP A 172 -23.38 -40.90 -37.76
C ASP A 172 -22.71 -39.51 -37.65
N GLU A 173 -23.33 -38.45 -38.18
CA GLU A 173 -22.90 -37.04 -38.09
C GLU A 173 -23.97 -36.19 -37.38
N ALA A 174 -23.60 -35.48 -36.31
CA ALA A 174 -24.46 -34.50 -35.65
C ALA A 174 -24.56 -33.21 -36.51
N ARG A 175 -25.77 -32.63 -36.60
CA ARG A 175 -26.06 -31.43 -37.39
C ARG A 175 -26.80 -30.37 -36.58
N TRP A 176 -26.55 -29.10 -36.85
CA TRP A 176 -27.36 -27.98 -36.37
C TRP A 176 -28.34 -27.55 -37.45
N LEU A 177 -29.62 -27.52 -37.12
CA LEU A 177 -30.70 -27.13 -38.02
C LEU A 177 -31.42 -25.89 -37.48
N GLU A 178 -31.54 -24.84 -38.30
CA GLU A 178 -32.41 -23.70 -38.03
C GLU A 178 -33.82 -24.02 -38.53
N HIS A 179 -34.77 -24.15 -37.61
CA HIS A 179 -36.18 -24.32 -37.90
C HIS A 179 -36.84 -22.96 -38.17
N ARG A 180 -37.62 -22.88 -39.25
CA ARG A 180 -38.52 -21.75 -39.57
C ARG A 180 -39.85 -22.27 -40.02
N SER A 181 -40.94 -21.79 -39.42
CA SER A 181 -42.27 -22.26 -39.79
C SER A 181 -43.30 -21.14 -39.88
N LYS A 182 -44.30 -21.32 -40.75
CA LYS A 182 -45.40 -20.36 -40.94
C LYS A 182 -46.67 -21.03 -41.46
N PRO A 183 -47.86 -20.48 -41.15
CA PRO A 183 -49.11 -21.00 -41.69
C PRO A 183 -49.21 -20.82 -43.21
N VAL A 184 -49.94 -21.72 -43.87
CA VAL A 184 -50.26 -21.64 -45.29
C VAL A 184 -51.61 -20.95 -45.46
N GLU A 185 -51.60 -19.73 -46.00
CA GLU A 185 -52.81 -18.88 -46.05
C GLU A 185 -53.68 -19.13 -47.31
N THR A 186 -53.08 -19.62 -48.40
CA THR A 186 -53.75 -19.76 -49.69
C THR A 186 -53.26 -21.00 -50.45
N GLY A 187 -54.06 -21.51 -51.39
CA GLY A 187 -53.71 -22.68 -52.22
C GLY A 187 -54.30 -24.00 -51.72
N ALA A 188 -53.77 -25.12 -52.21
CA ALA A 188 -54.29 -26.47 -51.95
C ALA A 188 -54.14 -26.94 -50.49
N TYR A 189 -53.23 -26.32 -49.74
CA TYR A 189 -52.95 -26.62 -48.33
C TYR A 189 -53.29 -25.42 -47.41
N ALA A 190 -54.19 -24.54 -47.85
CA ALA A 190 -54.65 -23.41 -47.04
C ALA A 190 -55.25 -23.90 -45.73
N GLY A 191 -54.83 -23.32 -44.60
CA GLY A 191 -55.16 -23.78 -43.25
C GLY A 191 -54.08 -24.67 -42.61
N GLY A 192 -53.14 -25.19 -43.40
CA GLY A 192 -51.99 -25.96 -42.91
C GLY A 192 -50.76 -25.12 -42.57
N ARG A 193 -49.57 -25.73 -42.60
CA ARG A 193 -48.31 -25.09 -42.21
C ARG A 193 -47.14 -25.59 -43.05
N VAL A 194 -46.16 -24.71 -43.32
CA VAL A 194 -44.88 -25.12 -43.90
C VAL A 194 -43.78 -24.95 -42.85
N GLU A 195 -42.93 -25.95 -42.71
CA GLU A 195 -41.74 -25.94 -41.86
C GLU A 195 -40.50 -26.13 -42.72
N LEU A 196 -39.48 -25.35 -42.44
CA LEU A 196 -38.19 -25.31 -43.14
C LEU A 196 -37.08 -25.56 -42.11
N TYR A 197 -36.11 -26.38 -42.44
CA TYR A 197 -34.96 -26.73 -41.62
C TYR A 197 -33.68 -26.48 -42.42
N TYR A 198 -32.96 -25.41 -42.09
CA TYR A 198 -31.71 -25.03 -42.74
C TYR A 198 -30.53 -25.66 -42.01
N ASP A 199 -29.64 -26.37 -42.72
CA ASP A 199 -28.40 -26.86 -42.12
C ASP A 199 -27.44 -25.67 -41.88
N VAL A 200 -27.22 -25.37 -40.61
CA VAL A 200 -26.34 -24.29 -40.13
C VAL A 200 -25.11 -24.84 -39.42
N THR A 201 -24.83 -26.14 -39.55
CA THR A 201 -23.75 -26.84 -38.83
C THR A 201 -22.39 -26.16 -38.98
N THR A 202 -21.95 -25.86 -40.20
CA THR A 202 -20.68 -25.18 -40.45
C THR A 202 -20.61 -23.80 -39.78
N ARG A 203 -21.73 -23.06 -39.75
CA ARG A 203 -21.80 -21.74 -39.12
C ARG A 203 -21.70 -21.88 -37.61
N THR A 204 -22.57 -22.69 -37.01
CA THR A 204 -22.68 -22.86 -35.56
C THR A 204 -21.44 -23.52 -34.95
N GLU A 205 -20.79 -24.47 -35.64
CA GLU A 205 -19.55 -25.08 -35.15
C GLU A 205 -18.36 -24.13 -35.18
N VAL A 206 -18.27 -23.26 -36.19
CA VAL A 206 -17.22 -22.22 -36.28
C VAL A 206 -17.46 -21.12 -35.25
N GLU A 207 -18.70 -20.64 -35.10
CA GLU A 207 -19.07 -19.65 -34.09
C GLU A 207 -18.79 -20.17 -32.68
N ARG A 208 -19.22 -21.39 -32.34
CA ARG A 208 -18.98 -21.96 -31.00
C ARG A 208 -17.54 -22.37 -30.72
N ALA A 209 -16.78 -22.80 -31.74
CA ALA A 209 -15.34 -23.01 -31.57
C ALA A 209 -14.60 -21.70 -31.28
N ARG A 210 -15.06 -20.59 -31.90
CA ARG A 210 -14.51 -19.25 -31.68
C ARG A 210 -14.93 -18.65 -30.34
N GLU A 211 -16.17 -18.88 -29.91
CA GLU A 211 -16.64 -18.50 -28.57
C GLU A 211 -15.86 -19.25 -27.48
N ARG A 212 -15.55 -20.53 -27.68
CA ARG A 212 -14.66 -21.29 -26.78
C ARG A 212 -13.25 -20.72 -26.73
N ASP A 213 -12.65 -20.36 -27.87
CA ASP A 213 -11.33 -19.72 -27.90
C ASP A 213 -11.33 -18.36 -27.15
N ARG A 214 -12.42 -17.58 -27.27
CA ARG A 214 -12.61 -16.31 -26.55
C ARG A 214 -12.79 -16.52 -25.04
N ALA A 215 -13.75 -17.35 -24.63
CA ALA A 215 -14.04 -17.65 -23.21
C ALA A 215 -12.82 -18.25 -22.49
N GLN A 216 -12.04 -19.08 -23.20
CA GLN A 216 -10.79 -19.65 -22.71
C GLN A 216 -9.75 -18.57 -22.35
N PHE A 217 -9.76 -17.42 -23.01
CA PHE A 217 -8.82 -16.32 -22.78
C PHE A 217 -9.35 -15.28 -21.79
N GLU A 218 -10.64 -14.91 -21.85
CA GLU A 218 -11.29 -14.06 -20.83
C GLU A 218 -11.06 -14.64 -19.44
N SER A 219 -11.23 -15.96 -19.28
CA SER A 219 -10.98 -16.65 -18.01
C SER A 219 -9.51 -16.62 -17.55
N VAL A 220 -8.53 -16.51 -18.45
CA VAL A 220 -7.11 -16.40 -18.06
C VAL A 220 -6.76 -15.00 -17.59
N VAL A 221 -7.38 -13.98 -18.19
CA VAL A 221 -7.16 -12.56 -17.89
C VAL A 221 -7.93 -12.12 -16.64
N ASP A 222 -9.14 -12.64 -16.42
CA ASP A 222 -9.95 -12.35 -15.23
C ASP A 222 -9.43 -13.04 -13.96
N ALA A 223 -8.74 -14.17 -14.09
CA ALA A 223 -8.17 -14.88 -12.95
C ALA A 223 -6.98 -14.17 -12.26
N VAL A 224 -6.55 -12.99 -12.74
CA VAL A 224 -5.43 -12.22 -12.20
C VAL A 224 -5.93 -10.95 -11.50
N GLU A 225 -6.39 -11.08 -10.25
CA GLU A 225 -6.87 -9.93 -9.47
C GLU A 225 -5.76 -8.91 -9.13
N GLU A 226 -4.50 -9.36 -9.03
CA GLU A 226 -3.35 -8.49 -8.68
C GLU A 226 -2.86 -7.59 -9.84
N TYR A 227 -3.38 -7.75 -11.06
CA TYR A 227 -2.95 -6.99 -12.23
C TYR A 227 -4.13 -6.46 -13.05
N ALA A 228 -4.03 -5.19 -13.40
CA ALA A 228 -4.96 -4.56 -14.32
C ALA A 228 -4.42 -4.70 -15.74
N ILE A 229 -5.12 -5.50 -16.55
CA ILE A 229 -4.76 -5.79 -17.94
C ILE A 229 -5.76 -5.08 -18.84
N VAL A 230 -5.27 -4.15 -19.66
CA VAL A 230 -6.09 -3.24 -20.46
C VAL A 230 -5.60 -3.27 -21.90
N MET A 231 -6.48 -3.58 -22.85
CA MET A 231 -6.17 -3.45 -24.28
C MET A 231 -6.57 -2.08 -24.78
N LEU A 232 -5.74 -1.49 -25.63
CA LEU A 232 -5.90 -0.17 -26.21
C LEU A 232 -5.91 -0.24 -27.73
N ASP A 233 -6.74 0.58 -28.37
CA ASP A 233 -6.71 0.80 -29.82
C ASP A 233 -5.41 1.54 -30.27
N PRO A 234 -5.14 1.69 -31.57
CA PRO A 234 -3.96 2.41 -32.08
C PRO A 234 -3.85 3.87 -31.62
N ASP A 235 -4.97 4.48 -31.23
CA ASP A 235 -5.06 5.86 -30.76
C ASP A 235 -5.00 5.97 -29.21
N GLY A 236 -4.99 4.85 -28.48
CA GLY A 236 -4.88 4.79 -27.02
C GLY A 236 -6.19 4.67 -26.24
N HIS A 237 -7.31 4.35 -26.88
CA HIS A 237 -8.60 4.16 -26.20
C HIS A 237 -8.80 2.75 -25.68
N VAL A 238 -9.38 2.62 -24.49
CA VAL A 238 -9.60 1.35 -23.81
C VAL A 238 -10.60 0.49 -24.58
N GLN A 239 -10.19 -0.70 -25.00
CA GLN A 239 -11.05 -1.67 -25.67
C GLN A 239 -11.58 -2.75 -24.70
N THR A 240 -10.79 -3.12 -23.69
CA THR A 240 -11.18 -4.16 -22.72
C THR A 240 -10.75 -3.83 -21.30
N TRP A 241 -11.43 -4.48 -20.35
CA TRP A 241 -11.30 -4.23 -18.93
C TRP A 241 -11.51 -5.53 -18.15
N ASN A 242 -10.47 -6.01 -17.46
CA ASN A 242 -10.54 -7.23 -16.66
C ASN A 242 -10.92 -6.97 -15.19
N GLU A 243 -11.28 -8.02 -14.46
CA GLU A 243 -11.66 -7.90 -13.03
C GLU A 243 -10.54 -7.26 -12.17
N GLY A 244 -9.27 -7.57 -12.45
CA GLY A 244 -8.14 -6.92 -11.80
C GLY A 244 -8.04 -5.41 -12.07
N ALA A 245 -8.42 -4.95 -13.27
CA ALA A 245 -8.50 -3.52 -13.59
C ALA A 245 -9.62 -2.81 -12.84
N GLU A 246 -10.77 -3.47 -12.68
CA GLU A 246 -11.88 -2.96 -11.88
C GLU A 246 -11.50 -2.84 -10.40
N GLN A 247 -10.84 -3.85 -9.82
CA GLN A 247 -10.39 -3.79 -8.43
C GLN A 247 -9.30 -2.72 -8.20
N ILE A 248 -8.29 -2.67 -9.06
CA ILE A 248 -7.13 -1.76 -8.87
C ILE A 248 -7.50 -0.32 -9.20
N MET A 249 -8.20 -0.09 -10.31
CA MET A 249 -8.49 1.25 -10.81
C MET A 249 -9.88 1.75 -10.39
N GLY A 250 -10.76 0.88 -9.89
CA GLY A 250 -12.07 1.24 -9.34
C GLY A 250 -13.14 1.64 -10.37
N TYR A 251 -12.84 1.50 -11.66
CA TYR A 251 -13.81 1.76 -12.73
C TYR A 251 -14.53 0.47 -13.08
N ALA A 252 -15.86 0.53 -13.19
CA ALA A 252 -16.60 -0.53 -13.85
C ALA A 252 -16.25 -0.52 -15.35
N ALA A 253 -16.24 -1.70 -15.99
CA ALA A 253 -15.91 -1.81 -17.41
C ALA A 253 -16.75 -0.88 -18.30
N GLU A 254 -18.04 -0.74 -17.98
CA GLU A 254 -18.99 0.10 -18.71
C GLU A 254 -18.69 1.61 -18.68
N ASP A 255 -17.94 2.08 -17.67
CA ASP A 255 -17.62 3.50 -17.49
C ASP A 255 -16.33 3.92 -18.22
N VAL A 256 -15.52 2.95 -18.66
CA VAL A 256 -14.14 3.20 -19.08
C VAL A 256 -13.79 2.63 -20.44
N VAL A 257 -14.50 1.60 -20.91
CA VAL A 257 -14.35 1.12 -22.28
C VAL A 257 -14.77 2.24 -23.25
N GLY A 258 -13.89 2.54 -24.22
CA GLY A 258 -13.99 3.65 -25.16
C GLY A 258 -13.31 4.94 -24.70
N GLU A 259 -13.00 5.09 -23.41
CA GLU A 259 -12.29 6.26 -22.92
C GLU A 259 -10.79 6.17 -23.22
N HIS A 260 -10.15 7.32 -23.42
CA HIS A 260 -8.72 7.36 -23.65
C HIS A 260 -7.96 7.01 -22.36
N PHE A 261 -6.96 6.12 -22.45
CA PHE A 261 -6.25 5.60 -21.27
C PHE A 261 -5.48 6.67 -20.47
N SER A 262 -5.32 7.88 -21.03
CA SER A 262 -4.79 9.03 -20.30
C SER A 262 -5.65 9.37 -19.08
N THR A 263 -6.94 8.97 -19.02
CA THR A 263 -7.81 9.13 -17.84
C THR A 263 -7.19 8.51 -16.56
N PHE A 264 -6.36 7.48 -16.68
CA PHE A 264 -5.71 6.88 -15.50
C PHE A 264 -4.50 7.66 -14.99
N TYR A 265 -4.05 8.68 -15.73
CA TYR A 265 -2.91 9.51 -15.37
C TYR A 265 -3.36 10.76 -14.61
N THR A 266 -2.49 11.31 -13.77
CA THR A 266 -2.74 12.62 -13.14
C THR A 266 -2.73 13.74 -14.19
N ASP A 267 -3.43 14.85 -13.92
CA ASP A 267 -3.44 16.02 -14.82
C ASP A 267 -2.03 16.50 -15.21
N ASP A 268 -1.11 16.56 -14.25
CA ASP A 268 0.29 16.93 -14.49
C ASP A 268 0.99 16.01 -15.51
N ALA A 269 0.68 14.71 -15.49
CA ALA A 269 1.28 13.73 -16.38
C ALA A 269 0.65 13.79 -17.78
N ARG A 270 -0.64 14.14 -17.86
CA ARG A 270 -1.33 14.41 -19.13
C ARG A 270 -0.79 15.68 -19.79
N GLU A 271 -0.62 16.77 -19.03
CA GLU A 271 -0.05 18.02 -19.53
C GLU A 271 1.40 17.85 -20.01
N ALA A 272 2.16 16.96 -19.37
CA ALA A 272 3.52 16.60 -19.79
C ALA A 272 3.58 15.65 -21.00
N GLY A 273 2.44 15.11 -21.46
CA GLY A 273 2.36 14.19 -22.60
C GLY A 273 2.95 12.79 -22.33
N VAL A 274 2.98 12.36 -21.07
CA VAL A 274 3.51 11.05 -20.68
C VAL A 274 2.76 9.89 -21.35
N PRO A 275 1.40 9.88 -21.40
CA PRO A 275 0.66 8.80 -22.07
C PRO A 275 1.07 8.64 -23.54
N GLU A 276 1.11 9.74 -24.30
CA GLU A 276 1.42 9.72 -25.73
C GLU A 276 2.89 9.34 -25.98
N ALA A 277 3.80 9.79 -25.11
CA ALA A 277 5.20 9.41 -25.16
C ALA A 277 5.40 7.90 -24.92
N ASN A 278 4.65 7.31 -23.98
CA ASN A 278 4.70 5.88 -23.70
C ASN A 278 4.19 5.04 -24.88
N LEU A 279 3.07 5.45 -25.52
CA LEU A 279 2.58 4.78 -26.74
C LEU A 279 3.59 4.91 -27.89
N ALA A 280 4.14 6.11 -28.10
CA ALA A 280 5.14 6.34 -29.15
C ALA A 280 6.39 5.48 -28.94
N ALA A 281 6.92 5.41 -27.72
CA ALA A 281 8.07 4.58 -27.41
C ALA A 281 7.75 3.07 -27.55
N ALA A 282 6.56 2.64 -27.12
CA ALA A 282 6.11 1.25 -27.32
C ALA A 282 6.05 0.87 -28.81
N SER A 283 5.63 1.83 -29.64
CA SER A 283 5.54 1.69 -31.08
C SER A 283 6.89 1.64 -31.81
N SER A 284 7.94 2.30 -31.29
CA SER A 284 9.24 2.44 -31.97
C SER A 284 10.33 1.52 -31.41
N ASP A 285 10.38 1.35 -30.09
CA ASP A 285 11.54 0.82 -29.37
C ASP A 285 11.28 -0.53 -28.68
N GLY A 286 10.03 -1.01 -28.66
CA GLY A 286 9.61 -2.24 -27.97
C GLY A 286 8.89 -1.94 -26.64
N PRO A 287 8.66 -2.94 -25.76
CA PRO A 287 7.96 -2.74 -24.50
C PRO A 287 8.53 -1.58 -23.65
N VAL A 288 7.65 -0.79 -23.06
CA VAL A 288 8.00 0.38 -22.23
C VAL A 288 7.48 0.18 -20.81
N ASP A 289 8.36 0.35 -19.84
CA ASP A 289 8.00 0.41 -18.42
C ASP A 289 7.95 1.87 -17.94
N ASP A 290 6.87 2.24 -17.27
CA ASP A 290 6.65 3.55 -16.67
C ASP A 290 6.14 3.41 -15.24
N GLU A 291 6.71 4.19 -14.32
CA GLU A 291 6.32 4.23 -12.91
C GLU A 291 5.81 5.62 -12.55
N GLY A 292 4.65 5.68 -11.90
CA GLY A 292 4.09 6.98 -11.55
C GLY A 292 2.78 6.92 -10.79
N TRP A 293 2.33 8.10 -10.36
CA TRP A 293 1.00 8.26 -9.80
C TRP A 293 -0.06 8.04 -10.90
N ARG A 294 -1.08 7.28 -10.53
CA ARG A 294 -2.29 7.02 -11.29
C ARG A 294 -3.51 7.42 -10.47
N LEU A 295 -4.64 7.54 -11.15
CA LEU A 295 -5.92 7.87 -10.55
C LEU A 295 -6.87 6.67 -10.61
N ARG A 296 -7.59 6.44 -9.52
CA ARG A 296 -8.77 5.57 -9.47
C ARG A 296 -10.04 6.36 -9.81
N ALA A 297 -11.14 5.65 -10.03
CA ALA A 297 -12.45 6.24 -10.32
C ALA A 297 -12.95 7.20 -9.21
N ASP A 298 -12.65 6.90 -7.94
CA ASP A 298 -12.99 7.75 -6.79
C ASP A 298 -12.10 9.00 -6.66
N GLY A 299 -11.15 9.19 -7.58
CA GLY A 299 -10.17 10.27 -7.58
C GLY A 299 -8.98 10.04 -6.65
N SER A 300 -8.94 8.92 -5.92
CA SER A 300 -7.77 8.56 -5.10
C SER A 300 -6.56 8.29 -6.00
N ARG A 301 -5.38 8.68 -5.50
CA ARG A 301 -4.12 8.45 -6.20
C ARG A 301 -3.51 7.13 -5.73
N TYR A 302 -2.96 6.37 -6.66
CA TYR A 302 -2.21 5.16 -6.35
C TYR A 302 -0.90 5.14 -7.13
N TRP A 303 0.15 4.58 -6.53
CA TRP A 303 1.44 4.45 -7.21
C TRP A 303 1.42 3.18 -8.02
N ALA A 304 1.72 3.25 -9.31
CA ALA A 304 1.66 2.10 -10.18
C ALA A 304 2.93 1.95 -11.01
N THR A 305 3.30 0.69 -11.24
CA THR A 305 4.20 0.34 -12.34
C THR A 305 3.35 -0.13 -13.52
N VAL A 306 3.66 0.37 -14.71
CA VAL A 306 2.90 0.18 -15.94
C VAL A 306 3.84 -0.31 -17.04
N THR A 307 3.52 -1.44 -17.66
CA THR A 307 4.20 -1.89 -18.88
C THR A 307 3.26 -1.75 -20.07
N ILE A 308 3.71 -1.09 -21.14
CA ILE A 308 2.96 -0.91 -22.39
C ILE A 308 3.72 -1.57 -23.54
N THR A 309 3.03 -2.45 -24.28
CA THR A 309 3.58 -3.16 -25.44
C THR A 309 2.72 -2.91 -26.68
N ALA A 310 3.34 -2.52 -27.80
CA ALA A 310 2.64 -2.34 -29.06
C ALA A 310 2.33 -3.68 -29.74
N HIS A 311 1.13 -3.79 -30.28
CA HIS A 311 0.64 -4.92 -31.05
C HIS A 311 0.53 -4.57 -32.54
N ARG A 312 0.79 -5.53 -33.41
CA ARG A 312 0.87 -5.33 -34.87
C ARG A 312 0.08 -6.36 -35.64
N ASP A 313 -0.52 -5.93 -36.75
CA ASP A 313 -1.20 -6.80 -37.70
C ASP A 313 -0.22 -7.61 -38.57
N ASP A 314 -0.77 -8.49 -39.42
CA ASP A 314 0.00 -9.37 -40.32
C ASP A 314 0.83 -8.61 -41.38
N ASP A 315 0.49 -7.35 -41.65
CA ASP A 315 1.20 -6.45 -42.57
C ASP A 315 2.27 -5.60 -41.84
N GLY A 316 2.36 -5.72 -40.51
CA GLY A 316 3.32 -5.04 -39.64
C GLY A 316 2.91 -3.63 -39.21
N ALA A 317 1.68 -3.20 -39.53
CA ALA A 317 1.10 -1.97 -39.02
C ALA A 317 0.62 -2.16 -37.58
N ILE A 318 0.50 -1.06 -36.82
CA ILE A 318 0.10 -1.12 -35.41
C ILE A 318 -1.41 -1.24 -35.33
N ASP A 319 -1.86 -2.27 -34.64
CA ASP A 319 -3.27 -2.61 -34.42
C ASP A 319 -3.71 -2.25 -32.99
N GLY A 320 -2.76 -1.85 -32.13
CA GLY A 320 -3.02 -1.14 -30.86
C GLY A 320 -1.92 -1.36 -29.81
N TYR A 321 -2.27 -1.31 -28.51
CA TYR A 321 -1.37 -1.59 -27.39
C TYR A 321 -1.97 -2.46 -26.29
N VAL A 322 -1.12 -3.21 -25.58
CA VAL A 322 -1.44 -3.87 -24.31
C VAL A 322 -0.81 -3.08 -23.17
N LYS A 323 -1.60 -2.71 -22.17
CA LYS A 323 -1.16 -2.06 -20.94
C LYS A 323 -1.39 -2.97 -19.74
N VAL A 324 -0.33 -3.29 -19.01
CA VAL A 324 -0.38 -4.01 -17.74
C VAL A 324 -0.03 -3.05 -16.62
N THR A 325 -0.88 -2.96 -15.59
CA THR A 325 -0.67 -2.05 -14.45
C THR A 325 -0.73 -2.82 -13.14
N ARG A 326 0.24 -2.57 -12.25
CA ARG A 326 0.28 -3.14 -10.90
C ARG A 326 0.29 -2.04 -9.85
N ASP A 327 -0.56 -2.17 -8.84
CA ASP A 327 -0.57 -1.26 -7.69
C ASP A 327 0.62 -1.52 -6.76
N MET A 328 1.36 -0.46 -6.46
CA MET A 328 2.57 -0.45 -5.64
C MET A 328 2.41 0.52 -4.45
N THR A 329 1.18 0.97 -4.15
CA THR A 329 0.89 2.01 -3.15
C THR A 329 1.33 1.60 -1.75
N GLU A 330 1.01 0.38 -1.29
CA GLU A 330 1.42 -0.10 0.03
C GLU A 330 2.95 -0.08 0.19
N ARG A 331 3.69 -0.48 -0.85
CA ARG A 331 5.15 -0.46 -0.85
C ARG A 331 5.69 0.96 -0.81
N LEU A 332 5.16 1.85 -1.66
CA LEU A 332 5.60 3.24 -1.69
C LEU A 332 5.23 3.96 -0.39
N GLU A 333 4.08 3.69 0.22
CA GLU A 333 3.72 4.26 1.53
C GLU A 333 4.65 3.78 2.63
N HIS A 334 5.14 2.54 2.57
CA HIS A 334 6.12 2.03 3.52
C HIS A 334 7.50 2.71 3.35
N GLU A 335 7.99 2.79 2.12
CA GLU A 335 9.23 3.49 1.79
C GLU A 335 9.11 5.00 2.08
N ARG A 336 7.97 5.61 1.76
CA ARG A 336 7.65 6.99 2.11
C ARG A 336 7.45 7.18 3.59
N LYS A 337 7.00 6.20 4.36
CA LYS A 337 6.94 6.34 5.82
C LYS A 337 8.34 6.35 6.41
N LEU A 338 9.27 5.53 5.90
CA LEU A 338 10.68 5.58 6.29
C LEU A 338 11.36 6.88 5.83
N GLN A 339 11.12 7.30 4.60
CA GLN A 339 11.58 8.58 4.06
C GLN A 339 10.94 9.74 4.82
N HIS A 340 9.65 9.68 5.15
CA HIS A 340 8.94 10.68 5.92
C HIS A 340 9.40 10.68 7.37
N GLU A 341 9.72 9.55 7.99
CA GLU A 341 10.32 9.55 9.33
C GLU A 341 11.73 10.16 9.29
N ARG A 342 12.50 9.92 8.23
CA ARG A 342 13.82 10.53 8.04
C ARG A 342 13.73 12.02 7.69
N ASP A 343 12.85 12.40 6.78
CA ASP A 343 12.55 13.77 6.37
C ASP A 343 11.82 14.51 7.49
N LEU A 344 11.06 13.83 8.35
CA LEU A 344 10.47 14.37 9.57
C LEU A 344 11.55 14.55 10.61
N LEU A 345 12.52 13.65 10.76
CA LEU A 345 13.68 13.89 11.62
C LEU A 345 14.51 15.07 11.10
N ASP A 346 14.70 15.17 9.78
CA ASP A 346 15.41 16.28 9.13
C ASP A 346 14.60 17.58 9.19
N GLN A 347 13.29 17.54 8.99
CA GLN A 347 12.38 18.69 9.14
C GLN A 347 12.19 19.07 10.60
N VAL A 348 12.13 18.14 11.55
CA VAL A 348 12.06 18.42 12.98
C VAL A 348 13.36 19.08 13.42
N GLN A 349 14.51 18.67 12.87
CA GLN A 349 15.78 19.33 13.10
C GLN A 349 15.86 20.69 12.39
N GLU A 350 15.49 20.81 11.11
CA GLU A 350 15.53 22.06 10.33
C GLU A 350 14.51 23.10 10.79
N ALA A 351 13.29 22.67 11.10
CA ALA A 351 12.24 23.48 11.71
C ALA A 351 12.43 23.65 13.22
N SER A 352 13.42 22.96 13.81
CA SER A 352 13.71 23.11 15.23
C SER A 352 14.02 24.58 15.53
N PRO A 353 13.38 25.19 16.54
CA PRO A 353 13.65 26.57 16.90
C PRO A 353 15.03 26.74 17.57
N ILE A 354 15.72 25.63 17.85
CA ILE A 354 17.04 25.58 18.45
C ILE A 354 18.08 25.14 17.39
N GLY A 355 19.28 25.72 17.43
CA GLY A 355 20.38 25.26 16.60
C GLY A 355 20.92 23.93 17.13
N ILE A 356 21.04 22.93 16.27
CA ILE A 356 21.53 21.58 16.59
C ILE A 356 22.75 21.31 15.72
N GLY A 357 23.88 20.98 16.32
CA GLY A 357 25.12 20.62 15.65
C GLY A 357 25.71 19.35 16.23
N ILE A 358 26.11 18.43 15.37
CA ILE A 358 26.74 17.15 15.67
C ILE A 358 28.17 17.24 15.17
N PHE A 359 29.10 17.02 16.07
CA PHE A 359 30.53 17.06 15.79
C PHE A 359 31.12 15.68 16.01
N ASP A 360 32.11 15.32 15.22
CA ASP A 360 32.90 14.10 15.43
C ASP A 360 33.96 14.29 16.55
N THR A 361 34.76 13.26 16.77
CA THR A 361 35.86 13.25 17.75
C THR A 361 36.95 14.29 17.48
N ASP A 362 37.14 14.69 16.22
CA ASP A 362 38.13 15.69 15.81
C ASP A 362 37.59 17.12 15.99
N GLY A 363 36.32 17.26 16.38
CA GLY A 363 35.65 18.54 16.57
C GLY A 363 35.18 19.18 15.25
N GLU A 364 35.11 18.40 14.18
CA GLU A 364 34.58 18.80 12.89
C GLU A 364 33.07 18.58 12.86
N LEU A 365 32.33 19.53 12.28
CA LEU A 365 30.89 19.43 12.18
C LEU A 365 30.51 18.33 11.18
N TYR A 366 30.02 17.21 11.70
CA TYR A 366 29.43 16.13 10.94
C TYR A 366 28.06 16.52 10.36
N ARG A 367 27.23 17.19 11.17
CA ARG A 367 25.89 17.63 10.75
C ARG A 367 25.42 18.82 11.58
N GLY A 368 24.94 19.89 10.95
CA GLY A 368 24.29 20.99 11.67
C GLY A 368 23.01 21.40 10.97
N ASN A 369 21.94 21.58 11.72
CA ASN A 369 20.70 22.13 11.16
C ASN A 369 20.91 23.59 10.74
N ARG A 370 20.11 24.11 9.83
CA ARG A 370 20.22 25.52 9.41
C ARG A 370 20.18 26.53 10.55
N ARG A 371 19.41 26.25 11.62
CA ARG A 371 19.40 27.14 12.80
C ARG A 371 20.75 27.25 13.47
N PHE A 372 21.55 26.19 13.47
CA PHE A 372 22.89 26.17 14.04
C PHE A 372 23.80 27.23 13.39
N THR A 373 23.82 27.31 12.06
CA THR A 373 24.65 28.27 11.31
C THR A 373 24.13 29.70 11.40
N GLU A 374 22.80 29.89 11.35
CA GLU A 374 22.16 31.19 11.49
C GLU A 374 22.43 31.85 12.86
N LEU A 375 22.46 31.05 13.93
CA LEU A 375 22.73 31.52 15.28
C LEU A 375 24.18 31.92 15.51
N LEU A 376 25.11 31.35 14.75
CA LEU A 376 26.52 31.76 14.75
C LEU A 376 26.79 32.95 13.80
N GLY A 377 25.81 33.31 12.98
CA GLY A 377 25.84 34.46 12.07
C GLY A 377 26.49 34.17 10.72
N TRP A 378 26.57 32.89 10.33
CA TRP A 378 27.20 32.44 9.09
C TRP A 378 26.11 32.27 8.03
N ASN A 379 26.02 33.22 7.10
CA ASN A 379 25.06 33.14 6.00
C ASN A 379 25.72 32.46 4.79
N ASP A 380 25.14 31.35 4.34
CA ASP A 380 25.48 30.58 3.13
C ASP A 380 26.90 29.99 3.05
N ALA A 381 27.62 29.91 4.17
CA ALA A 381 28.78 29.03 4.25
C ALA A 381 28.28 27.59 4.38
N ASP A 382 28.71 26.72 3.47
CA ASP A 382 28.62 25.27 3.68
C ASP A 382 29.30 24.97 5.02
N PRO A 383 28.56 24.50 6.03
CA PRO A 383 29.12 24.30 7.34
C PRO A 383 30.01 23.05 7.40
N SER A 384 30.12 22.30 6.30
CA SER A 384 31.13 21.26 6.14
C SER A 384 32.53 21.90 6.18
N GLY A 385 33.24 21.63 7.27
CA GLY A 385 34.52 22.26 7.62
C GLY A 385 34.46 23.25 8.78
N TYR A 386 33.31 23.41 9.45
CA TYR A 386 33.28 24.11 10.73
C TYR A 386 33.92 23.27 11.82
N SER A 387 34.98 23.81 12.42
CA SER A 387 35.67 23.20 13.55
C SER A 387 35.37 23.97 14.84
N LEU A 388 35.25 23.26 15.96
CA LEU A 388 34.86 23.80 17.29
C LEU A 388 35.73 24.98 17.81
N GLY A 389 36.82 25.34 17.14
CA GLY A 389 37.77 26.38 17.53
C GLY A 389 37.62 27.75 16.87
N GLU A 390 36.91 27.86 15.74
CA GLU A 390 37.08 29.01 14.83
C GLU A 390 36.52 30.35 15.33
N GLN A 391 35.38 30.34 16.04
CA GLN A 391 34.73 31.56 16.52
C GLN A 391 34.94 31.78 18.04
N PRO A 392 35.29 33.00 18.49
CA PRO A 392 35.33 33.31 19.92
C PRO A 392 33.91 33.29 20.51
N LEU A 393 33.70 32.49 21.56
CA LEU A 393 32.49 32.54 22.38
C LEU A 393 32.75 33.47 23.56
N LEU A 394 31.77 34.31 23.91
CA LEU A 394 31.90 35.28 25.00
C LEU A 394 30.96 34.89 26.14
N ASP A 395 31.27 35.26 27.37
CA ASP A 395 30.39 35.05 28.52
C ASP A 395 29.40 36.22 28.72
N ALA A 396 28.72 36.23 29.87
CA ALA A 396 27.72 37.24 30.20
C ALA A 396 28.29 38.64 30.46
N ASP A 397 29.56 38.72 30.86
CA ASP A 397 30.27 39.98 31.08
C ASP A 397 30.96 40.47 29.79
N GLY A 398 31.04 39.59 28.79
CA GLY A 398 31.56 39.89 27.47
C GLY A 398 33.03 39.52 27.29
N ASP A 399 33.57 38.66 28.14
CA ASP A 399 34.93 38.12 28.09
C ASP A 399 34.98 36.83 27.25
N VAL A 400 36.11 36.57 26.57
CA VAL A 400 36.26 35.40 25.67
C VAL A 400 36.48 34.12 26.47
N ILE A 401 35.68 33.09 26.18
CA ILE A 401 35.76 31.76 26.80
C ILE A 401 36.91 30.94 26.17
N PRO A 402 37.88 30.45 26.96
CA PRO A 402 38.97 29.58 26.50
C PRO A 402 38.48 28.30 25.82
N TYR A 403 39.17 27.81 24.78
CA TYR A 403 38.73 26.64 23.99
C TYR A 403 38.36 25.40 24.83
N PRO A 404 39.18 24.94 25.80
CA PRO A 404 38.84 23.76 26.62
C PRO A 404 37.62 23.97 27.53
N GLU A 405 37.24 25.22 27.81
CA GLU A 405 36.10 25.58 28.67
C GLU A 405 34.81 25.82 27.88
N ARG A 406 34.88 25.76 26.55
CA ARG A 406 33.70 25.88 25.68
C ARG A 406 32.83 24.63 25.81
N PRO A 407 31.49 24.77 25.73
CA PRO A 407 30.57 23.67 25.99
C PRO A 407 30.89 22.37 25.25
N ALA A 408 31.14 22.44 23.94
CA ALA A 408 31.37 21.27 23.10
C ALA A 408 32.76 20.65 23.26
N ALA A 409 33.81 21.47 23.34
CA ALA A 409 35.18 20.98 23.57
C ALA A 409 35.33 20.35 24.96
N ARG A 410 34.63 20.89 25.96
CA ARG A 410 34.55 20.31 27.30
C ARG A 410 33.83 18.96 27.26
N ALA A 411 32.68 18.87 26.58
CA ALA A 411 31.94 17.62 26.46
C ALA A 411 32.70 16.52 25.70
N LEU A 412 33.47 16.86 24.64
CA LEU A 412 34.34 15.92 23.93
C LEU A 412 35.53 15.45 24.78
N SER A 413 36.16 16.35 25.54
CA SER A 413 37.37 16.03 26.31
C SER A 413 37.10 15.37 27.65
N THR A 414 35.97 15.67 28.29
CA THR A 414 35.64 15.12 29.61
C THR A 414 34.59 14.03 29.58
N GLY A 415 33.83 13.88 28.48
CA GLY A 415 32.68 12.96 28.42
C GLY A 415 31.48 13.43 29.25
N ASP A 416 31.53 14.62 29.87
CA ASP A 416 30.43 15.16 30.65
C ASP A 416 29.44 15.95 29.79
N THR A 417 28.17 15.88 30.15
CA THR A 417 27.15 16.76 29.55
C THR A 417 27.24 18.17 30.13
N VAL A 418 27.34 19.19 29.26
CA VAL A 418 27.25 20.61 29.62
C VAL A 418 25.84 21.10 29.35
N THR A 419 25.19 21.77 30.32
CA THR A 419 23.79 22.23 30.21
C THR A 419 23.62 23.71 30.56
N ASP A 420 22.73 24.39 29.83
CA ASP A 420 22.29 25.79 30.00
C ASP A 420 23.43 26.81 30.17
N GLN A 421 24.53 26.63 29.44
CA GLN A 421 25.62 27.59 29.49
C GLN A 421 25.28 28.80 28.60
N ARG A 422 25.05 29.95 29.23
CA ARG A 422 24.77 31.20 28.53
C ARG A 422 26.05 31.80 27.96
N ILE A 423 26.04 32.02 26.66
CA ILE A 423 27.14 32.63 25.94
C ILE A 423 26.63 33.76 25.04
N ARG A 424 27.44 34.78 24.88
CA ARG A 424 27.26 35.81 23.87
C ARG A 424 28.10 35.44 22.65
N VAL A 425 27.47 35.51 21.48
CA VAL A 425 28.16 35.32 20.21
C VAL A 425 28.01 36.59 19.40
N ASP A 426 29.15 37.17 19.05
CA ASP A 426 29.22 38.26 18.09
C ASP A 426 29.43 37.63 16.71
N GLY A 427 28.33 37.56 15.95
CA GLY A 427 28.34 36.97 14.62
C GLY A 427 29.16 37.81 13.63
N PRO A 428 29.72 37.21 12.57
CA PRO A 428 30.42 37.95 11.52
C PRO A 428 29.48 38.87 10.72
N ASP A 429 28.16 38.66 10.82
CA ASP A 429 27.11 39.58 10.36
C ASP A 429 26.98 40.86 11.20
N GLY A 430 27.80 41.03 12.24
CA GLY A 430 27.83 42.19 13.13
C GLY A 430 26.69 42.21 14.14
N ARG A 431 25.92 41.12 14.26
CA ARG A 431 24.83 41.00 15.24
C ARG A 431 25.32 40.24 16.47
N THR A 432 25.14 40.85 17.63
CA THR A 432 25.29 40.20 18.92
C THR A 432 24.04 39.36 19.22
N ARG A 433 24.25 38.08 19.52
CA ARG A 433 23.21 37.14 19.95
C ARG A 433 23.56 36.58 21.33
N TRP A 434 22.54 36.32 22.13
CA TRP A 434 22.64 35.58 23.37
C TRP A 434 22.13 34.18 23.17
N LEU A 435 22.98 33.19 23.43
CA LEU A 435 22.68 31.78 23.21
C LEU A 435 22.75 31.03 24.56
N SER A 436 21.76 30.18 24.84
CA SER A 436 21.91 29.12 25.85
C SER A 436 22.37 27.85 25.13
N VAL A 437 23.50 27.28 25.53
CA VAL A 437 24.14 26.14 24.87
C VAL A 437 24.17 24.92 25.78
N ASN A 438 23.75 23.77 25.25
CA ASN A 438 23.96 22.45 25.85
C ASN A 438 24.84 21.60 24.93
N ALA A 439 25.73 20.79 25.48
CA ALA A 439 26.58 19.86 24.73
C ALA A 439 26.58 18.49 25.41
N LYS A 440 26.28 17.43 24.65
CA LYS A 440 26.18 16.05 25.14
C LYS A 440 27.00 15.10 24.25
N PRO A 441 27.91 14.29 24.81
CA PRO A 441 28.63 13.28 24.02
C PRO A 441 27.70 12.16 23.54
N VAL A 442 28.02 11.56 22.39
CA VAL A 442 27.24 10.49 21.75
C VAL A 442 28.19 9.36 21.38
N GLY A 443 27.76 8.10 21.53
CA GLY A 443 28.58 6.92 21.26
C GLY A 443 29.16 6.27 22.51
N GLY A 444 29.74 5.08 22.36
CA GLY A 444 30.27 4.28 23.47
C GLY A 444 31.58 4.84 24.01
N GLU A 445 32.54 5.11 23.11
CA GLU A 445 33.76 5.86 23.38
C GLU A 445 33.65 7.23 22.71
N VAL A 446 32.85 8.16 23.27
CA VAL A 446 32.60 9.54 22.76
C VAL A 446 32.86 9.68 21.25
N ASP A 447 32.04 9.01 20.43
CA ASP A 447 32.19 9.00 18.97
C ASP A 447 31.86 10.39 18.35
N GLY A 448 31.35 11.32 19.16
CA GLY A 448 31.09 12.71 18.80
C GLY A 448 30.37 13.48 19.91
N VAL A 449 30.00 14.74 19.65
CA VAL A 449 29.19 15.58 20.56
C VAL A 449 28.01 16.21 19.83
N VAL A 450 26.82 16.13 20.44
CA VAL A 450 25.63 16.88 20.04
C VAL A 450 25.56 18.16 20.85
N VAL A 451 25.54 19.29 20.15
CA VAL A 451 25.41 20.65 20.68
C VAL A 451 24.03 21.18 20.31
N THR A 452 23.30 21.67 21.29
CA THR A 452 22.05 22.42 21.08
C THR A 452 22.22 23.84 21.56
N MET A 453 21.68 24.82 20.83
CA MET A 453 21.77 26.23 21.15
C MET A 453 20.43 26.95 20.94
N THR A 454 20.01 27.74 21.91
CA THR A 454 18.74 28.50 21.85
C THR A 454 19.02 29.98 21.91
N ASP A 455 18.46 30.75 20.96
CA ASP A 455 18.51 32.21 21.00
C ASP A 455 17.62 32.76 22.11
N VAL A 456 18.24 33.31 23.14
CA VAL A 456 17.56 33.98 24.24
C VAL A 456 17.57 35.50 24.10
N THR A 457 18.05 36.04 22.97
CA THR A 457 18.07 37.49 22.67
C THR A 457 16.66 38.08 22.67
N ARG A 458 15.67 37.35 22.13
CA ARG A 458 14.27 37.82 22.14
C ARG A 458 13.67 37.72 23.53
N LEU A 459 13.95 36.72 24.36
CA LEU A 459 13.46 36.70 25.75
C LEU A 459 14.02 37.89 26.53
N GLU A 460 15.30 38.19 26.31
CA GLU A 460 15.95 39.40 26.81
C GLU A 460 15.36 40.70 26.22
N GLY A 461 14.79 40.67 25.01
CA GLY A 461 14.19 41.81 24.31
C GLY A 461 12.66 41.95 24.39
N GLN A 462 11.91 40.88 24.66
CA GLN A 462 10.44 40.76 24.68
C GLN A 462 9.91 41.03 26.09
N ALA A 463 10.67 40.65 27.11
CA ALA A 463 10.59 41.29 28.42
C ALA A 463 10.68 42.82 28.30
N ARG A 464 11.31 43.34 27.23
CA ARG A 464 11.43 44.77 26.93
C ARG A 464 10.44 45.30 25.84
N ARG A 465 9.60 44.46 25.19
CA ARG A 465 8.72 44.83 24.03
C ARG A 465 7.23 44.54 24.20
N LEU A 466 6.80 43.53 24.97
CA LEU A 466 5.37 43.18 25.19
C LEU A 466 4.52 44.36 25.70
N GLU A 467 5.16 45.39 26.26
CA GLU A 467 4.52 46.66 26.59
C GLU A 467 3.95 47.44 25.38
N ARG A 468 4.31 47.14 24.11
CA ARG A 468 3.98 48.01 22.96
C ARG A 468 2.88 47.54 21.99
N GLN A 469 2.46 46.27 21.96
CA GLN A 469 1.78 45.66 20.79
C GLN A 469 0.26 45.41 20.95
N ARG A 470 -0.32 45.57 22.13
CA ARG A 470 -1.78 45.41 22.34
C ARG A 470 -2.62 46.38 21.49
N ASP A 471 -2.06 47.53 21.12
CA ASP A 471 -2.84 48.67 20.63
C ASP A 471 -3.13 48.63 19.11
N ASP A 472 -2.49 47.76 18.32
CA ASP A 472 -2.61 47.77 16.84
C ASP A 472 -3.72 46.84 16.29
N LEU A 473 -4.10 45.76 16.99
CA LEU A 473 -4.94 44.67 16.44
C LEU A 473 -6.43 45.00 16.24
N GLN A 474 -6.91 46.09 16.84
CA GLN A 474 -8.35 46.41 16.86
C GLN A 474 -8.87 47.00 15.54
N HIS A 475 -8.00 47.53 14.68
CA HIS A 475 -8.41 48.27 13.48
C HIS A 475 -8.57 47.42 12.20
N GLU A 476 -8.11 46.17 12.19
CA GLU A 476 -8.05 45.34 10.97
C GLU A 476 -9.34 44.54 10.71
N LEU A 477 -10.17 44.32 11.75
CA LEU A 477 -11.38 43.49 11.66
C LEU A 477 -12.59 44.18 10.99
N GLU A 478 -12.62 45.51 10.92
CA GLU A 478 -13.78 46.26 10.36
C GLU A 478 -13.80 46.27 8.81
N ASP A 479 -12.66 46.13 8.14
CA ASP A 479 -12.54 46.27 6.67
C ASP A 479 -12.96 45.03 5.85
N VAL A 480 -13.13 43.86 6.48
CA VAL A 480 -13.37 42.59 5.77
C VAL A 480 -14.85 42.36 5.43
N PHE A 481 -15.78 42.75 6.31
CA PHE A 481 -17.20 42.45 6.14
C PHE A 481 -17.91 43.31 5.09
N GLU A 482 -17.35 44.46 4.69
CA GLU A 482 -17.94 45.36 3.69
C GLU A 482 -17.80 44.88 2.23
N ARG A 483 -17.10 43.78 1.94
CA ARG A 483 -16.70 43.37 0.56
C ARG A 483 -17.42 42.15 -0.03
N ILE A 484 -18.50 41.64 0.57
CA ILE A 484 -19.21 40.40 0.12
C ILE A 484 -20.43 40.71 -0.77
N ASP A 485 -20.58 39.98 -1.89
CA ASP A 485 -21.57 40.18 -2.97
C ASP A 485 -22.98 39.58 -2.70
N ASP A 486 -23.14 38.88 -1.59
CA ASP A 486 -24.40 38.30 -1.12
C ASP A 486 -24.98 39.08 0.07
N GLY A 487 -26.28 38.92 0.30
CA GLY A 487 -26.92 39.58 1.44
C GLY A 487 -26.45 38.99 2.76
N PHE A 488 -25.74 39.76 3.59
CA PHE A 488 -25.33 39.36 4.94
C PHE A 488 -25.75 40.35 6.03
N PHE A 489 -26.30 39.84 7.14
CA PHE A 489 -26.53 40.63 8.35
C PHE A 489 -26.35 39.81 9.63
N ALA A 490 -25.98 40.50 10.72
CA ALA A 490 -25.85 39.94 12.07
C ALA A 490 -26.84 40.61 13.03
N LEU A 491 -27.45 39.80 13.90
CA LEU A 491 -28.43 40.18 14.90
C LEU A 491 -27.89 39.86 16.30
N ASP A 492 -28.22 40.70 17.29
CA ASP A 492 -27.94 40.42 18.70
C ASP A 492 -28.95 39.41 19.31
N ALA A 493 -28.77 39.08 20.60
CA ALA A 493 -29.62 38.15 21.33
C ALA A 493 -31.10 38.61 21.46
N ASP A 494 -31.39 39.89 21.23
CA ASP A 494 -32.75 40.47 21.21
C ASP A 494 -33.28 40.62 19.76
N LEU A 495 -32.64 39.96 18.77
CA LEU A 495 -32.95 39.98 17.34
C LEU A 495 -32.91 41.39 16.71
N GLN A 496 -32.06 42.27 17.24
CA GLN A 496 -31.79 43.58 16.65
C GLN A 496 -30.57 43.52 15.76
N PHE A 497 -30.59 44.21 14.62
CA PHE A 497 -29.42 44.26 13.73
C PHE A 497 -28.22 44.91 14.43
N GLU A 498 -27.15 44.15 14.65
CA GLU A 498 -25.86 44.68 15.13
C GLU A 498 -24.98 45.12 13.95
N TYR A 499 -25.10 44.41 12.82
CA TYR A 499 -24.36 44.70 11.61
C TYR A 499 -25.17 44.31 10.37
N VAL A 500 -25.09 45.10 9.30
CA VAL A 500 -25.71 44.81 8.00
C VAL A 500 -24.76 45.25 6.90
N ASN A 501 -24.46 44.38 5.94
CA ASN A 501 -23.64 44.76 4.78
C ASN A 501 -24.48 45.51 3.71
N GLU A 502 -23.84 46.23 2.79
CA GLU A 502 -24.55 47.02 1.77
C GLU A 502 -25.44 46.17 0.84
N ARG A 503 -25.05 44.93 0.59
CA ARG A 503 -25.78 44.02 -0.30
C ARG A 503 -27.09 43.54 0.31
N ALA A 504 -27.10 43.17 1.59
CA ALA A 504 -28.32 42.84 2.32
C ALA A 504 -29.29 44.03 2.31
N GLY A 505 -28.78 45.24 2.51
CA GLY A 505 -29.59 46.45 2.38
C GLY A 505 -30.24 46.58 1.00
N SER A 506 -29.50 46.28 -0.07
CA SER A 506 -30.01 46.35 -1.45
C SER A 506 -31.10 45.31 -1.75
N LEU A 507 -30.94 44.06 -1.32
CA LEU A 507 -31.92 43.00 -1.54
C LEU A 507 -33.17 43.16 -0.66
N LEU A 508 -33.06 43.83 0.49
CA LEU A 508 -34.18 44.17 1.39
C LEU A 508 -34.82 45.54 1.09
N ASP A 509 -34.31 46.27 0.08
CA ASP A 509 -34.73 47.64 -0.30
C ASP A 509 -34.71 48.66 0.87
N ARG A 510 -33.64 48.62 1.69
CA ARG A 510 -33.41 49.45 2.91
C ARG A 510 -31.93 49.77 3.11
N SER A 511 -31.57 50.91 3.73
CA SER A 511 -30.15 51.22 3.97
C SER A 511 -29.62 50.57 5.27
N PRO A 512 -28.35 50.07 5.31
CA PRO A 512 -27.77 49.43 6.50
C PRO A 512 -27.86 50.30 7.77
N SER A 513 -27.61 51.60 7.65
CA SER A 513 -27.66 52.55 8.78
C SER A 513 -29.07 52.76 9.36
N GLU A 514 -30.11 52.45 8.59
CA GLU A 514 -31.50 52.49 9.07
C GLU A 514 -31.90 51.18 9.75
N LEU A 515 -31.19 50.09 9.46
CA LEU A 515 -31.46 48.76 9.98
C LEU A 515 -30.74 48.50 11.31
N VAL A 516 -29.48 48.95 11.47
CA VAL A 516 -28.70 48.74 12.71
C VAL A 516 -29.43 49.31 13.93
N GLY A 517 -29.67 48.46 14.93
CA GLY A 517 -30.43 48.74 16.15
C GLY A 517 -31.95 48.61 16.03
N THR A 518 -32.48 48.20 14.88
CA THR A 518 -33.91 47.88 14.70
C THR A 518 -34.13 46.37 14.80
N HIS A 519 -35.33 45.96 15.21
CA HIS A 519 -35.68 44.54 15.33
C HIS A 519 -35.97 43.95 13.93
N VAL A 520 -35.50 42.73 13.64
CA VAL A 520 -35.55 42.14 12.28
C VAL A 520 -36.97 42.08 11.68
N TRP A 521 -37.97 41.73 12.48
CA TRP A 521 -39.38 41.67 12.06
C TRP A 521 -40.06 43.03 11.85
N ASP A 522 -39.43 44.15 12.24
CA ASP A 522 -39.88 45.49 11.84
C ASP A 522 -39.39 45.86 10.42
N ALA A 523 -38.38 45.13 9.91
CA ALA A 523 -37.76 45.37 8.60
C ALA A 523 -38.22 44.37 7.51
N VAL A 524 -38.55 43.13 7.88
CA VAL A 524 -39.00 42.06 6.97
C VAL A 524 -40.44 41.67 7.32
N GLU A 525 -41.33 41.47 6.34
CA GLU A 525 -42.71 41.06 6.60
C GLU A 525 -42.73 39.66 7.24
N ALA A 526 -43.22 39.56 8.47
CA ALA A 526 -43.28 38.30 9.20
C ALA A 526 -44.36 37.37 8.63
N GLY A 527 -43.92 36.17 8.20
CA GLY A 527 -44.78 35.08 7.76
C GLY A 527 -44.12 34.21 6.69
N SER A 528 -43.91 32.94 7.04
CA SER A 528 -43.36 31.79 6.29
C SER A 528 -41.83 31.60 6.30
N LYS A 529 -41.47 30.33 6.53
CA LYS A 529 -40.18 29.63 6.82
C LYS A 529 -39.06 30.34 7.61
N ALA A 530 -38.78 31.62 7.41
CA ALA A 530 -37.69 32.35 8.07
C ALA A 530 -37.86 32.47 9.59
N GLU A 531 -39.07 32.76 10.07
CA GLU A 531 -39.35 32.90 11.51
C GLU A 531 -39.11 31.57 12.27
N ALA A 532 -39.57 30.46 11.69
CA ALA A 532 -39.32 29.13 12.25
C ALA A 532 -37.84 28.77 12.19
N ALA A 533 -37.14 29.11 11.12
CA ALA A 533 -35.71 28.84 10.98
C ALA A 533 -34.84 29.64 11.97
N PHE A 534 -35.22 30.87 12.31
CA PHE A 534 -34.47 31.70 13.26
C PHE A 534 -34.68 31.22 14.71
N GLU A 535 -35.92 30.86 15.06
CA GLU A 535 -36.22 30.22 16.34
C GLU A 535 -35.51 28.88 16.46
N GLU A 536 -35.57 28.05 15.42
CA GLU A 536 -34.90 26.74 15.39
C GLU A 536 -33.38 26.90 15.53
N ALA A 537 -32.76 27.82 14.81
CA ALA A 537 -31.32 28.09 14.94
C ALA A 537 -30.94 28.57 16.35
N LEU A 538 -31.73 29.45 16.98
CA LEU A 538 -31.45 29.90 18.34
C LEU A 538 -31.66 28.81 19.40
N GLU A 539 -32.69 27.96 19.24
CA GLU A 539 -32.97 26.87 20.18
C GLU A 539 -31.96 25.73 20.06
N THR A 540 -31.63 25.34 18.83
CA THR A 540 -30.74 24.20 18.56
C THR A 540 -29.27 24.58 18.60
N GLN A 541 -28.95 25.86 18.40
CA GLN A 541 -27.59 26.34 18.14
C GLN A 541 -26.94 25.67 16.91
N GLU A 542 -27.75 25.21 15.95
CA GLU A 542 -27.33 24.66 14.66
C GLU A 542 -27.76 25.56 13.49
N SER A 543 -27.06 25.47 12.35
CA SER A 543 -27.37 26.27 11.16
C SER A 543 -28.54 25.70 10.36
N VAL A 544 -29.43 26.55 9.86
CA VAL A 544 -30.64 26.16 9.11
C VAL A 544 -30.64 26.78 7.71
N SER A 545 -30.99 26.02 6.66
CA SER A 545 -31.14 26.52 5.29
C SER A 545 -32.46 26.11 4.61
N PHE A 546 -32.98 26.95 3.70
CA PHE A 546 -34.23 26.68 2.98
C PHE A 546 -34.42 27.52 1.71
N GLU A 547 -35.09 26.92 0.70
CA GLU A 547 -35.64 27.63 -0.45
C GLU A 547 -37.08 28.11 -0.17
N GLU A 548 -37.36 29.37 -0.44
CA GLU A 548 -38.68 29.98 -0.29
C GLU A 548 -38.98 30.97 -1.42
N TYR A 549 -40.22 30.94 -1.90
CA TYR A 549 -40.71 31.98 -2.76
C TYR A 549 -41.14 33.18 -1.93
N TYR A 550 -40.36 34.25 -1.98
CA TYR A 550 -40.65 35.48 -1.28
C TYR A 550 -41.64 36.33 -2.08
N GLU A 551 -42.91 36.21 -1.70
CA GLU A 551 -44.05 36.82 -2.40
C GLU A 551 -43.92 38.35 -2.58
N PRO A 552 -43.40 39.16 -1.63
CA PRO A 552 -43.25 40.61 -1.82
C PRO A 552 -42.34 41.02 -2.99
N GLN A 553 -41.41 40.16 -3.40
CA GLN A 553 -40.51 40.41 -4.54
C GLN A 553 -40.75 39.48 -5.73
N GLU A 554 -41.73 38.57 -5.64
CA GLU A 554 -42.02 37.53 -6.65
C GLU A 554 -40.81 36.66 -7.03
N THR A 555 -39.90 36.46 -6.07
CA THR A 555 -38.58 35.84 -6.27
C THR A 555 -38.43 34.56 -5.46
N TRP A 556 -37.83 33.53 -6.03
CA TRP A 556 -37.37 32.37 -5.25
C TRP A 556 -36.02 32.68 -4.61
N PHE A 557 -35.93 32.64 -3.27
CA PHE A 557 -34.68 32.79 -2.53
C PHE A 557 -34.24 31.49 -1.85
N GLU A 558 -32.93 31.29 -1.74
CA GLU A 558 -32.27 30.32 -0.87
C GLU A 558 -31.64 31.06 0.32
N ASN A 559 -31.94 30.64 1.55
CA ASN A 559 -31.54 31.33 2.79
C ASN A 559 -30.74 30.41 3.72
N HIS A 560 -29.78 30.96 4.47
CA HIS A 560 -28.93 30.26 5.45
C HIS A 560 -28.79 31.07 6.76
N VAL A 561 -29.01 30.45 7.91
CA VAL A 561 -29.05 31.08 9.25
C VAL A 561 -28.06 30.40 10.20
N TYR A 562 -27.20 31.16 10.87
CA TYR A 562 -26.14 30.67 11.76
C TYR A 562 -26.24 31.27 13.18
N PRO A 563 -26.35 30.46 14.23
CA PRO A 563 -26.44 30.95 15.62
C PRO A 563 -25.08 31.13 16.32
N SER A 564 -25.06 31.98 17.35
CA SER A 564 -23.89 32.23 18.22
C SER A 564 -24.33 32.62 19.65
N GLU A 565 -23.42 32.60 20.62
CA GLU A 565 -23.69 32.99 22.02
C GLU A 565 -24.19 34.45 22.16
N SER A 566 -23.93 35.31 21.17
CA SER A 566 -24.31 36.72 21.16
C SER A 566 -25.51 37.06 20.25
N GLY A 567 -26.01 36.11 19.45
CA GLY A 567 -27.13 36.33 18.50
C GLY A 567 -27.07 35.47 17.23
N LEU A 568 -27.50 35.98 16.06
CA LEU A 568 -27.60 35.24 14.77
C LEU A 568 -26.83 35.94 13.62
N SER A 569 -26.37 35.19 12.63
CA SER A 569 -25.85 35.68 11.33
C SER A 569 -26.59 35.04 10.16
N VAL A 570 -27.00 35.78 9.13
CA VAL A 570 -27.87 35.30 8.03
C VAL A 570 -27.33 35.65 6.64
N TYR A 571 -27.47 34.72 5.69
CA TYR A 571 -27.03 34.79 4.28
C TYR A 571 -28.15 34.36 3.29
N PHE A 572 -28.29 34.97 2.09
CA PHE A 572 -29.35 34.61 1.10
C PHE A 572 -29.11 34.98 -0.41
N GLU A 573 -29.69 34.20 -1.37
CA GLU A 573 -29.51 34.24 -2.87
C GLU A 573 -30.82 33.98 -3.72
N ASP A 574 -30.97 34.38 -5.02
CA ASP A 574 -32.16 34.23 -5.95
C ASP A 574 -32.05 33.11 -7.03
N ILE A 575 -33.09 32.27 -7.25
CA ILE A 575 -33.08 31.07 -8.13
C ILE A 575 -34.23 30.91 -9.18
N THR A 576 -34.91 31.99 -9.59
CA THR A 576 -36.22 31.93 -10.29
C THR A 576 -36.24 31.35 -11.73
N GLU A 577 -35.26 31.65 -12.58
CA GLU A 577 -35.29 31.29 -14.03
C GLU A 577 -35.20 29.77 -14.32
N ARG A 578 -34.73 29.00 -13.34
CA ARG A 578 -34.43 27.57 -13.49
C ARG A 578 -35.68 26.68 -13.62
N LYS A 579 -36.85 27.10 -13.11
CA LYS A 579 -38.00 26.18 -12.90
C LYS A 579 -39.02 26.08 -14.05
N GLU A 580 -38.99 26.93 -15.07
CA GLU A 580 -40.08 27.01 -16.07
C GLU A 580 -39.86 26.22 -17.38
N ARG A 581 -38.62 25.85 -17.74
CA ARG A 581 -38.27 25.39 -19.10
C ARG A 581 -38.40 23.87 -19.34
N GLU A 582 -38.45 23.05 -18.30
CA GLU A 582 -38.30 21.59 -18.40
C GLU A 582 -39.56 20.80 -18.82
N ARG A 583 -40.78 21.30 -18.61
CA ARG A 583 -41.95 20.38 -18.48
C ARG A 583 -42.75 20.02 -19.74
N GLN A 584 -42.50 20.63 -20.90
CA GLN A 584 -43.49 20.59 -22.01
C GLN A 584 -43.08 19.79 -23.27
N LEU A 585 -41.80 19.53 -23.52
CA LEU A 585 -41.34 19.04 -24.83
C LEU A 585 -41.25 17.50 -25.00
N GLU A 586 -41.25 16.72 -23.92
CA GLU A 586 -40.83 15.31 -23.99
C GLU A 586 -41.90 14.33 -24.49
N ARG A 587 -43.19 14.60 -24.30
CA ARG A 587 -44.21 13.52 -24.28
C ARG A 587 -44.76 13.01 -25.62
N GLN A 588 -44.54 13.67 -26.77
CA GLN A 588 -45.24 13.32 -28.04
C GLN A 588 -44.36 12.73 -29.15
N ARG A 589 -43.03 12.86 -29.08
CA ARG A 589 -42.11 12.34 -30.12
C ARG A 589 -41.70 10.87 -29.92
N GLU A 590 -42.07 10.28 -28.79
CA GLU A 590 -41.47 9.02 -28.32
C GLU A 590 -42.07 7.76 -28.97
N LEU A 591 -43.37 7.76 -29.28
CA LEU A 591 -44.11 6.54 -29.59
C LEU A 591 -43.87 6.00 -31.02
N LEU A 592 -43.82 6.86 -32.04
CA LEU A 592 -43.66 6.48 -33.46
C LEU A 592 -42.20 6.12 -33.80
N ARG A 593 -41.23 6.81 -33.19
CA ARG A 593 -39.80 6.43 -33.26
C ARG A 593 -39.51 5.09 -32.59
N HIS A 594 -40.39 4.62 -31.71
CA HIS A 594 -40.11 3.42 -30.94
C HIS A 594 -40.15 2.17 -31.81
N THR A 595 -41.06 2.10 -32.78
CA THR A 595 -41.26 0.88 -33.60
C THR A 595 -40.26 0.73 -34.73
N GLU A 596 -39.84 1.83 -35.39
CA GLU A 596 -38.80 1.80 -36.44
C GLU A 596 -37.40 1.57 -35.85
N ARG A 597 -37.10 2.10 -34.65
CA ARG A 597 -35.85 1.78 -33.92
C ARG A 597 -35.76 0.33 -33.48
N LEU A 598 -36.87 -0.28 -33.05
CA LEU A 598 -36.87 -1.65 -32.52
C LEU A 598 -36.50 -2.71 -33.59
N ALA A 599 -36.64 -2.43 -34.89
CA ALA A 599 -36.34 -3.37 -35.97
C ALA A 599 -35.07 -3.05 -36.78
N GLY A 600 -34.47 -1.86 -36.61
CA GLY A 600 -33.22 -1.49 -37.30
C GLY A 600 -33.30 -1.46 -38.83
N THR A 601 -34.47 -1.15 -39.40
CA THR A 601 -34.74 -1.20 -40.86
C THR A 601 -35.18 0.14 -41.43
N GLY A 602 -34.65 0.50 -42.60
CA GLY A 602 -35.04 1.67 -43.39
C GLY A 602 -35.57 1.24 -44.77
N GLY A 603 -36.66 1.84 -45.23
CA GLY A 603 -37.23 1.60 -46.55
C GLY A 603 -36.82 2.68 -47.56
N TRP A 604 -36.60 2.26 -48.81
CA TRP A 604 -36.44 3.16 -49.94
C TRP A 604 -37.25 2.74 -51.16
N GLU A 605 -37.59 3.71 -51.99
CA GLU A 605 -38.24 3.52 -53.28
C GLU A 605 -37.68 4.53 -54.29
N THR A 606 -37.37 4.08 -55.50
CA THR A 606 -36.78 4.88 -56.58
C THR A 606 -37.58 4.68 -57.87
N ASP A 607 -38.03 5.77 -58.47
CA ASP A 607 -38.71 5.74 -59.77
C ASP A 607 -37.68 5.69 -60.92
N VAL A 608 -37.75 4.69 -61.80
CA VAL A 608 -36.72 4.42 -62.83
C VAL A 608 -36.82 5.40 -64.01
N GLN A 609 -37.98 6.01 -64.25
CA GLN A 609 -38.18 6.95 -65.36
C GLN A 609 -37.79 8.39 -64.99
N THR A 610 -38.00 8.76 -63.73
CA THR A 610 -37.76 10.12 -63.22
C THR A 610 -36.49 10.24 -62.38
N GLY A 611 -35.98 9.14 -61.84
CA GLY A 611 -34.83 9.10 -60.94
C GLY A 611 -35.13 9.59 -59.52
N ASN A 612 -36.40 9.85 -59.19
CA ASN A 612 -36.80 10.35 -57.87
C ASN A 612 -36.73 9.23 -56.83
N GLN A 613 -36.06 9.52 -55.71
CA GLN A 613 -35.95 8.63 -54.56
C GLN A 613 -36.85 9.06 -53.41
N ARG A 614 -37.28 8.09 -52.59
CA ARG A 614 -38.06 8.28 -51.37
C ARG A 614 -37.53 7.38 -50.27
N TRP A 615 -37.17 7.97 -49.14
CA TRP A 615 -36.62 7.28 -47.97
C TRP A 615 -37.55 7.43 -46.76
N THR A 616 -37.60 6.41 -45.92
CA THR A 616 -38.24 6.49 -44.58
C THR A 616 -37.27 7.09 -43.56
N GLN A 617 -37.76 7.56 -42.40
CA GLN A 617 -36.88 8.11 -41.34
C GLN A 617 -35.78 7.12 -40.93
N GLY A 618 -36.08 5.83 -40.79
CA GLY A 618 -35.07 4.82 -40.48
C GLY A 618 -33.92 4.73 -41.49
N LEU A 619 -34.12 5.15 -42.75
CA LEU A 619 -33.06 5.19 -43.75
C LEU A 619 -32.28 6.50 -43.74
N PHE A 620 -32.95 7.63 -43.44
CA PHE A 620 -32.28 8.91 -43.13
C PHE A 620 -31.37 8.76 -41.90
N ASP A 621 -31.86 8.09 -40.86
CA ASP A 621 -31.12 7.80 -39.62
C ASP A 621 -29.92 6.86 -39.87
N MET A 622 -30.04 5.90 -40.80
CA MET A 622 -28.93 5.02 -41.20
C MET A 622 -27.83 5.76 -41.96
N HIS A 623 -28.17 6.81 -42.68
CA HIS A 623 -27.25 7.56 -43.54
C HIS A 623 -26.84 8.91 -42.93
N ASP A 624 -27.25 9.18 -41.69
CA ASP A 624 -27.02 10.45 -40.98
C ASP A 624 -27.43 11.70 -41.79
N VAL A 625 -28.49 11.60 -42.58
CA VAL A 625 -29.01 12.71 -43.41
C VAL A 625 -30.13 13.43 -42.66
N ASP A 626 -29.90 14.70 -42.30
CA ASP A 626 -30.89 15.52 -41.60
C ASP A 626 -31.99 16.02 -42.54
N VAL A 627 -33.23 15.64 -42.23
CA VAL A 627 -34.44 15.95 -43.00
C VAL A 627 -34.84 17.44 -42.85
N ASP A 628 -34.34 18.13 -41.81
CA ASP A 628 -34.72 19.50 -41.47
C ASP A 628 -33.75 20.59 -41.99
N ASP A 629 -32.66 20.23 -42.68
CA ASP A 629 -31.73 21.20 -43.30
C ASP A 629 -32.26 21.71 -44.67
N PRO A 630 -32.67 22.99 -44.80
CA PRO A 630 -33.20 23.54 -46.05
C PRO A 630 -32.14 23.78 -47.13
N SER A 631 -30.85 23.53 -46.85
CA SER A 631 -29.74 23.64 -47.80
C SER A 631 -29.37 22.33 -48.51
N GLN A 632 -29.93 21.19 -48.06
CA GLN A 632 -29.72 19.87 -48.67
C GLN A 632 -30.90 19.48 -49.58
N GLU A 633 -30.63 18.93 -50.78
CA GLU A 633 -31.69 18.32 -51.61
C GLU A 633 -32.19 17.06 -50.90
N LEU A 634 -33.48 17.05 -50.54
CA LEU A 634 -34.10 16.18 -49.52
C LEU A 634 -33.96 14.65 -49.69
N VAL A 635 -33.44 14.14 -50.82
CA VAL A 635 -33.09 12.71 -51.00
C VAL A 635 -31.97 12.60 -52.05
N PRO A 636 -30.84 11.94 -51.77
CA PRO A 636 -29.75 11.80 -52.74
C PRO A 636 -30.22 11.01 -53.97
N THR A 637 -29.74 11.43 -55.15
CA THR A 637 -29.92 10.67 -56.39
C THR A 637 -29.20 9.32 -56.32
N ALA A 638 -29.52 8.38 -57.20
CA ALA A 638 -28.89 7.05 -57.20
C ALA A 638 -27.36 7.13 -57.35
N GLU A 639 -26.86 8.13 -58.09
CA GLU A 639 -25.44 8.36 -58.28
C GLU A 639 -24.75 8.93 -57.03
N GLU A 640 -25.44 9.80 -56.30
CA GLU A 640 -24.95 10.34 -55.02
C GLU A 640 -24.93 9.25 -53.94
N TYR A 641 -25.91 8.36 -53.91
CA TYR A 641 -25.91 7.21 -53.01
C TYR A 641 -24.72 6.27 -53.28
N ILE A 642 -24.41 5.97 -54.55
CA ILE A 642 -23.24 5.14 -54.89
C ILE A 642 -21.94 5.81 -54.43
N SER A 643 -21.89 7.14 -54.38
CA SER A 643 -20.71 7.86 -53.87
C SER A 643 -20.50 7.70 -52.36
N MET A 644 -21.56 7.41 -51.61
CA MET A 644 -21.50 7.10 -50.18
C MET A 644 -20.94 5.70 -49.92
N VAL A 645 -20.97 4.77 -50.89
CA VAL A 645 -20.35 3.44 -50.73
C VAL A 645 -18.82 3.57 -50.70
N ALA A 646 -18.13 2.76 -49.88
CA ALA A 646 -16.68 2.80 -49.80
C ALA A 646 -16.03 2.57 -51.20
N PRO A 647 -14.94 3.29 -51.55
CA PRO A 647 -14.40 3.34 -52.91
C PRO A 647 -14.15 1.98 -53.57
N GLU A 648 -13.73 0.98 -52.78
CA GLU A 648 -13.45 -0.38 -53.22
C GLU A 648 -14.70 -1.21 -53.57
N HIS A 649 -15.87 -0.87 -53.03
CA HIS A 649 -17.14 -1.57 -53.26
C HIS A 649 -18.06 -0.88 -54.28
N ARG A 650 -17.74 0.36 -54.70
CA ARG A 650 -18.59 1.19 -55.59
C ARG A 650 -18.88 0.54 -56.93
N ASP A 651 -17.86 0.01 -57.60
CA ASP A 651 -17.99 -0.54 -58.96
C ASP A 651 -18.88 -1.79 -58.95
N ALA A 652 -18.70 -2.66 -57.95
CA ALA A 652 -19.50 -3.87 -57.79
C ALA A 652 -20.98 -3.55 -57.48
N PHE A 653 -21.24 -2.61 -56.56
CA PHE A 653 -22.60 -2.20 -56.20
C PHE A 653 -23.33 -1.50 -57.36
N ARG A 654 -22.62 -0.64 -58.11
CA ARG A 654 -23.15 0.03 -59.30
C ARG A 654 -23.61 -0.98 -60.35
N ASP A 655 -22.80 -1.99 -60.64
CA ASP A 655 -23.14 -3.03 -61.61
C ASP A 655 -24.39 -3.81 -61.17
N ALA A 656 -24.52 -4.10 -59.86
CA ALA A 656 -25.70 -4.77 -59.31
C ALA A 656 -26.98 -3.91 -59.43
N ALA A 657 -26.89 -2.62 -59.13
CA ALA A 657 -28.00 -1.68 -59.27
C ALA A 657 -28.42 -1.48 -60.74
N GLU A 658 -27.48 -1.42 -61.68
CA GLU A 658 -27.74 -1.26 -63.12
C GLU A 658 -28.44 -2.49 -63.73
N ARG A 659 -28.01 -3.71 -63.36
CA ARG A 659 -28.71 -4.95 -63.74
C ARG A 659 -30.15 -4.99 -63.19
N CYS A 660 -30.36 -4.51 -61.97
CA CYS A 660 -31.71 -4.43 -61.39
C CYS A 660 -32.64 -3.48 -62.16
N MET A 661 -32.13 -2.34 -62.62
CA MET A 661 -32.91 -1.37 -63.40
C MET A 661 -33.16 -1.82 -64.86
N THR A 662 -32.19 -2.47 -65.50
CA THR A 662 -32.20 -2.71 -66.95
C THR A 662 -32.58 -4.13 -67.34
N GLU A 663 -32.17 -5.11 -66.53
CA GLU A 663 -32.37 -6.54 -66.79
C GLU A 663 -33.46 -7.13 -65.87
N GLY A 664 -33.88 -6.38 -64.84
CA GLY A 664 -34.91 -6.80 -63.89
C GLY A 664 -34.41 -7.80 -62.83
N GLU A 665 -33.10 -7.85 -62.58
CA GLU A 665 -32.47 -8.76 -61.62
C GLU A 665 -32.38 -8.14 -60.23
N SER A 666 -33.03 -8.72 -59.22
CA SER A 666 -32.91 -8.26 -57.82
C SER A 666 -31.49 -8.45 -57.28
N TYR A 667 -31.06 -7.58 -56.37
CA TYR A 667 -29.77 -7.69 -55.68
C TYR A 667 -29.94 -7.75 -54.16
N ASP A 668 -28.94 -8.34 -53.49
CA ASP A 668 -28.79 -8.42 -52.03
C ASP A 668 -27.29 -8.27 -51.74
N GLU A 669 -26.89 -7.08 -51.30
CA GLU A 669 -25.48 -6.70 -51.19
C GLU A 669 -25.19 -6.19 -49.77
N GLU A 670 -24.03 -6.58 -49.24
CA GLU A 670 -23.49 -6.07 -47.98
C GLU A 670 -22.37 -5.09 -48.30
N ILE A 671 -22.61 -3.81 -48.04
CA ILE A 671 -21.73 -2.73 -48.45
C ILE A 671 -21.38 -1.82 -47.27
N PRO A 672 -20.11 -1.45 -47.11
CA PRO A 672 -19.73 -0.35 -46.23
C PRO A 672 -20.11 0.96 -46.91
N ILE A 673 -20.78 1.82 -46.16
CA ILE A 673 -21.13 3.17 -46.55
C ILE A 673 -20.46 4.17 -45.61
N THR A 674 -20.16 5.35 -46.14
CA THR A 674 -19.83 6.55 -45.40
C THR A 674 -21.11 7.39 -45.33
N THR A 675 -21.61 7.62 -44.12
CA THR A 675 -22.80 8.44 -43.90
C THR A 675 -22.51 9.91 -44.18
N ALA A 676 -23.53 10.77 -44.22
CA ALA A 676 -23.37 12.21 -44.47
C ALA A 676 -22.56 12.94 -43.37
N GLU A 677 -22.38 12.31 -42.21
CA GLU A 677 -21.50 12.78 -41.12
C GLU A 677 -20.13 12.08 -41.10
N ASP A 678 -19.70 11.48 -42.23
CA ASP A 678 -18.43 10.76 -42.36
C ASP A 678 -18.26 9.55 -41.42
N ARG A 679 -19.36 8.94 -40.93
CA ARG A 679 -19.30 7.70 -40.15
C ARG A 679 -19.35 6.48 -41.06
N GLU A 680 -18.59 5.44 -40.75
CA GLU A 680 -18.66 4.18 -41.48
C GLU A 680 -19.76 3.27 -40.92
N ARG A 681 -20.61 2.73 -41.81
CA ARG A 681 -21.62 1.72 -41.46
C ARG A 681 -21.66 0.61 -42.46
N TRP A 682 -21.96 -0.60 -42.01
CA TRP A 682 -22.25 -1.72 -42.90
C TRP A 682 -23.75 -1.85 -43.09
N ILE A 683 -24.19 -1.79 -44.34
CA ILE A 683 -25.58 -1.94 -44.70
C ILE A 683 -25.75 -3.17 -45.58
N ARG A 684 -26.72 -4.02 -45.22
CA ARG A 684 -27.29 -5.00 -46.14
C ARG A 684 -28.47 -4.35 -46.85
N THR A 685 -28.38 -4.18 -48.15
CA THR A 685 -29.44 -3.56 -48.96
C THR A 685 -29.98 -4.55 -49.99
N ILE A 686 -31.30 -4.66 -50.03
CA ILE A 686 -32.03 -5.51 -50.97
C ILE A 686 -32.85 -4.62 -51.88
N GLY A 687 -32.63 -4.74 -53.20
CA GLY A 687 -33.39 -4.01 -54.22
C GLY A 687 -34.19 -4.94 -55.12
N VAL A 688 -35.50 -4.71 -55.23
CA VAL A 688 -36.38 -5.46 -56.14
C VAL A 688 -37.02 -4.55 -57.20
N PRO A 689 -37.08 -4.99 -58.48
CA PRO A 689 -37.69 -4.22 -59.55
C PRO A 689 -39.21 -4.39 -59.65
N ILE A 690 -39.91 -3.26 -59.80
CA ILE A 690 -41.35 -3.16 -60.04
C ILE A 690 -41.57 -2.97 -61.54
N HIS A 691 -42.36 -3.85 -62.14
CA HIS A 691 -42.62 -3.88 -63.58
C HIS A 691 -44.03 -3.40 -63.92
N GLU A 692 -44.18 -2.60 -64.98
CA GLU A 692 -45.46 -2.31 -65.64
C GLU A 692 -45.33 -2.53 -67.15
N ASP A 693 -46.26 -3.25 -67.76
CA ASP A 693 -46.29 -3.58 -69.21
C ASP A 693 -45.02 -4.25 -69.78
N GLY A 694 -44.21 -4.87 -68.92
CA GLY A 694 -42.97 -5.58 -69.29
C GLY A 694 -41.69 -4.75 -69.15
N ASP A 695 -41.82 -3.47 -68.77
CA ASP A 695 -40.71 -2.57 -68.49
C ASP A 695 -40.58 -2.32 -66.98
N VAL A 696 -39.37 -2.16 -66.45
CA VAL A 696 -39.13 -1.78 -65.05
C VAL A 696 -39.46 -0.30 -64.86
N VAL A 697 -40.41 0.02 -63.97
CA VAL A 697 -40.88 1.40 -63.72
C VAL A 697 -40.39 1.99 -62.40
N ALA A 698 -40.10 1.15 -61.41
CA ALA A 698 -39.58 1.58 -60.11
C ALA A 698 -38.74 0.46 -59.48
N LEU A 699 -37.85 0.82 -58.57
CA LEU A 699 -37.15 -0.08 -57.67
C LEU A 699 -37.62 0.19 -56.25
N ARG A 700 -37.83 -0.84 -55.45
CA ARG A 700 -38.10 -0.67 -54.03
C ARG A 700 -37.23 -1.62 -53.23
N GLY A 701 -36.83 -1.19 -52.05
CA GLY A 701 -35.96 -1.98 -51.21
C GLY A 701 -36.08 -1.65 -49.74
N ALA A 702 -35.37 -2.46 -48.98
CA ALA A 702 -35.11 -2.23 -47.57
C ALA A 702 -33.61 -2.29 -47.36
N ALA A 703 -33.13 -1.45 -46.46
CA ALA A 703 -31.78 -1.49 -45.94
C ALA A 703 -31.87 -1.89 -44.47
N GLN A 704 -30.96 -2.77 -44.07
CA GLN A 704 -30.74 -3.14 -42.69
C GLN A 704 -29.33 -2.75 -42.31
N ASP A 705 -29.19 -2.10 -41.17
CA ASP A 705 -27.89 -1.88 -40.55
C ASP A 705 -27.37 -3.22 -40.00
N ILE A 706 -26.24 -3.66 -40.53
CA ILE A 706 -25.54 -4.89 -40.10
C ILE A 706 -24.20 -4.57 -39.45
N THR A 707 -23.99 -3.31 -39.05
CA THR A 707 -22.73 -2.83 -38.46
C THR A 707 -22.33 -3.63 -37.24
N GLU A 708 -23.26 -3.88 -36.29
CA GLU A 708 -22.98 -4.70 -35.10
C GLU A 708 -22.50 -6.11 -35.42
N ARG A 709 -23.05 -6.74 -36.47
CA ARG A 709 -22.62 -8.09 -36.89
C ARG A 709 -21.21 -8.08 -37.45
N LYS A 710 -20.88 -7.06 -38.25
CA LYS A 710 -19.53 -6.90 -38.84
C LYS A 710 -18.50 -6.44 -37.82
N GLN A 711 -18.91 -5.69 -36.80
CA GLN A 711 -18.08 -5.35 -35.64
C GLN A 711 -17.74 -6.61 -34.82
N ARG A 712 -18.72 -7.46 -34.48
CA ARG A 712 -18.44 -8.74 -33.78
C ARG A 712 -17.46 -9.65 -34.52
N GLU A 713 -17.57 -9.76 -35.84
CA GLU A 713 -16.64 -10.57 -36.64
C GLU A 713 -15.19 -10.04 -36.57
N ARG A 714 -15.00 -8.70 -36.61
CA ARG A 714 -13.68 -8.06 -36.50
C ARG A 714 -13.13 -8.11 -35.07
N GLU A 715 -13.96 -7.78 -34.08
CA GLU A 715 -13.63 -7.86 -32.64
C GLU A 715 -13.06 -9.23 -32.29
N LEU A 716 -13.63 -10.32 -32.80
CA LEU A 716 -13.15 -11.68 -32.53
C LEU A 716 -11.77 -12.00 -33.15
N GLU A 717 -11.45 -11.46 -34.32
CA GLU A 717 -10.16 -11.67 -34.97
C GLU A 717 -9.05 -10.84 -34.32
N GLU A 718 -9.36 -9.59 -33.96
CA GLU A 718 -8.49 -8.74 -33.16
C GLU A 718 -8.22 -9.41 -31.81
N TYR A 719 -9.25 -9.85 -31.08
CA TYR A 719 -9.16 -10.49 -29.76
C TYR A 719 -8.23 -11.72 -29.73
N ARG A 720 -8.25 -12.53 -30.80
CA ARG A 720 -7.37 -13.71 -30.93
C ARG A 720 -5.89 -13.32 -31.03
N ARG A 721 -5.57 -12.26 -31.78
CA ARG A 721 -4.19 -11.80 -31.99
C ARG A 721 -3.64 -11.11 -30.73
N TRP A 722 -4.50 -10.39 -30.03
CA TRP A 722 -4.22 -9.81 -28.72
C TRP A 722 -3.87 -10.84 -27.65
N SER A 723 -4.59 -11.95 -27.64
CA SER A 723 -4.36 -13.05 -26.71
C SER A 723 -2.93 -13.59 -26.76
N GLU A 724 -2.33 -13.65 -27.95
CA GLU A 724 -0.96 -14.12 -28.13
C GLU A 724 0.08 -13.15 -27.53
N THR A 725 -0.17 -11.85 -27.58
CA THR A 725 0.77 -10.81 -27.08
C THR A 725 0.82 -10.74 -25.55
N LEU A 726 -0.31 -10.93 -24.88
CA LEU A 726 -0.39 -10.94 -23.40
C LEU A 726 0.30 -12.17 -22.78
N VAL A 727 0.11 -13.33 -23.41
CA VAL A 727 0.72 -14.61 -23.04
C VAL A 727 2.25 -14.57 -23.15
N GLU A 728 2.82 -13.76 -24.05
CA GLU A 728 4.27 -13.66 -24.23
C GLU A 728 4.96 -12.71 -23.25
N ASN A 729 4.21 -11.83 -22.56
CA ASN A 729 4.78 -10.75 -21.72
C ASN A 729 4.28 -10.74 -20.26
N PHE A 730 3.79 -11.87 -19.73
CA PHE A 730 3.27 -11.94 -18.36
C PHE A 730 4.36 -11.65 -17.30
N PRO A 731 4.23 -10.59 -16.47
CA PRO A 731 5.30 -10.17 -15.57
C PRO A 731 5.34 -11.00 -14.26
N ALA A 732 6.51 -11.58 -13.98
CA ALA A 732 6.89 -12.24 -12.72
C ALA A 732 6.19 -13.57 -12.36
N GLY A 733 5.83 -14.39 -13.35
CA GLY A 733 5.29 -15.73 -13.10
C GLY A 733 5.12 -16.60 -14.36
N ALA A 734 4.52 -17.78 -14.19
CA ALA A 734 4.12 -18.64 -15.29
C ALA A 734 2.60 -18.89 -15.24
N VAL A 735 1.95 -18.85 -16.40
CA VAL A 735 0.51 -19.13 -16.55
C VAL A 735 0.33 -20.29 -17.51
N ALA A 736 -0.51 -21.25 -17.13
CA ALA A 736 -0.68 -22.50 -17.86
C ALA A 736 -2.15 -22.90 -17.92
N LEU A 737 -2.61 -23.32 -19.08
CA LEU A 737 -3.95 -23.87 -19.27
C LEU A 737 -3.86 -25.35 -19.60
N VAL A 738 -4.70 -26.16 -18.95
CA VAL A 738 -4.78 -27.61 -19.19
C VAL A 738 -6.19 -28.08 -19.50
N ASP A 739 -6.31 -29.05 -20.39
CA ASP A 739 -7.58 -29.69 -20.72
C ASP A 739 -8.07 -30.65 -19.60
N ARG A 740 -9.30 -31.19 -19.72
CA ARG A 740 -9.82 -32.24 -18.81
C ARG A 740 -8.92 -33.48 -18.68
N ASN A 741 -7.96 -33.68 -19.57
CA ASN A 741 -6.99 -34.79 -19.53
C ASN A 741 -5.64 -34.40 -18.91
N LEU A 742 -5.53 -33.20 -18.31
CA LEU A 742 -4.30 -32.62 -17.76
C LEU A 742 -3.20 -32.49 -18.81
N ARG A 743 -3.55 -32.11 -20.04
CA ARG A 743 -2.58 -31.76 -21.10
C ARG A 743 -2.50 -30.26 -21.25
N TYR A 744 -1.28 -29.74 -21.39
CA TYR A 744 -1.09 -28.32 -21.68
C TYR A 744 -1.74 -27.95 -23.01
N VAL A 745 -2.70 -27.04 -22.96
CA VAL A 745 -3.32 -26.40 -24.13
C VAL A 745 -2.49 -25.20 -24.55
N THR A 746 -2.08 -24.38 -23.57
CA THR A 746 -1.14 -23.26 -23.75
C THR A 746 -0.35 -23.01 -22.46
N PHE A 747 0.78 -22.32 -22.59
CA PHE A 747 1.70 -21.96 -21.51
C PHE A 747 2.38 -20.62 -21.82
N ALA A 748 2.47 -19.75 -20.82
CA ALA A 748 3.03 -18.41 -20.80
C ALA A 748 4.04 -18.28 -19.66
N GLY A 749 5.09 -17.47 -19.86
CA GLY A 749 6.14 -17.21 -18.87
C GLY A 749 7.32 -18.19 -18.93
N THR A 750 8.32 -17.94 -18.08
CA THR A 750 9.48 -18.84 -17.91
C THR A 750 9.38 -19.42 -16.51
N PRO A 751 9.45 -20.75 -16.31
CA PRO A 751 9.71 -21.28 -14.97
C PRO A 751 11.11 -20.81 -14.58
N GLU A 752 11.21 -19.69 -13.86
CA GLU A 752 12.51 -19.17 -13.42
C GLU A 752 13.09 -20.13 -12.38
N GLY A 753 13.96 -21.01 -12.89
CA GLY A 753 14.57 -22.13 -12.20
C GLY A 753 14.98 -23.20 -13.21
N ASP A 754 16.22 -23.11 -13.70
CA ASP A 754 17.06 -24.15 -14.36
C ASP A 754 16.36 -25.25 -15.19
N THR A 755 15.26 -24.92 -15.88
CA THR A 755 14.54 -25.85 -16.75
C THR A 755 14.56 -25.30 -18.17
N ASP A 756 15.38 -25.90 -19.04
CA ASP A 756 15.48 -25.65 -20.49
C ASP A 756 14.18 -26.08 -21.21
N VAL A 757 13.02 -25.58 -20.80
CA VAL A 757 11.71 -26.02 -21.29
C VAL A 757 11.00 -24.86 -21.97
N THR A 758 10.79 -24.96 -23.28
CA THR A 758 10.08 -23.93 -24.07
C THR A 758 8.58 -24.23 -24.21
N ARG A 759 7.77 -23.23 -24.59
CA ARG A 759 6.34 -23.40 -24.91
C ARG A 759 6.07 -24.57 -25.86
N THR A 760 6.94 -24.76 -26.84
CA THR A 760 6.89 -25.85 -27.83
C THR A 760 7.12 -27.23 -27.21
N ASP A 761 7.84 -27.31 -26.09
CA ASP A 761 8.17 -28.57 -25.39
C ASP A 761 7.06 -29.03 -24.46
N LEU A 762 6.14 -28.15 -24.06
CA LEU A 762 5.06 -28.41 -23.11
C LEU A 762 3.71 -28.67 -23.78
N GLN A 763 3.40 -27.96 -24.87
CA GLN A 763 2.08 -28.02 -25.52
C GLN A 763 1.72 -29.46 -25.95
N GLY A 764 0.53 -29.92 -25.54
CA GLY A 764 0.01 -31.26 -25.79
C GLY A 764 0.55 -32.38 -24.87
N ARG A 765 1.58 -32.12 -24.06
CA ARG A 765 2.09 -33.09 -23.06
C ARG A 765 1.26 -33.04 -21.79
N ARG A 766 1.23 -34.15 -21.06
CA ARG A 766 0.56 -34.19 -19.76
C ARG A 766 1.41 -33.47 -18.71
N VAL A 767 0.77 -32.73 -17.80
CA VAL A 767 1.44 -31.99 -16.70
C VAL A 767 2.46 -32.86 -15.96
N ARG A 768 2.07 -34.07 -15.55
CA ARG A 768 2.94 -35.02 -14.84
C ARG A 768 4.21 -35.43 -15.60
N ASP A 769 4.14 -35.43 -16.93
CA ASP A 769 5.21 -35.93 -17.81
C ASP A 769 6.14 -34.81 -18.29
N ALA A 770 5.79 -33.56 -17.97
CA ALA A 770 6.45 -32.36 -18.45
C ALA A 770 7.21 -31.61 -17.35
N LEU A 771 6.79 -31.74 -16.08
CA LEU A 771 7.41 -31.11 -14.92
C LEU A 771 8.24 -32.10 -14.09
N PRO A 772 9.24 -31.62 -13.32
CA PRO A 772 9.92 -32.43 -12.30
C PRO A 772 8.94 -33.04 -11.29
N GLU A 773 9.27 -34.22 -10.75
CA GLU A 773 8.39 -35.01 -9.86
C GLU A 773 7.90 -34.21 -8.65
N GLN A 774 8.79 -33.41 -8.04
CA GLN A 774 8.47 -32.56 -6.89
C GLN A 774 7.45 -31.46 -7.21
N ILE A 775 7.51 -30.86 -8.39
CA ILE A 775 6.54 -29.83 -8.82
C ILE A 775 5.23 -30.51 -9.22
N ALA A 776 5.30 -31.62 -9.95
CA ALA A 776 4.13 -32.37 -10.41
C ALA A 776 3.26 -32.87 -9.24
N ASP A 777 3.88 -33.36 -8.16
CA ASP A 777 3.17 -33.83 -6.97
C ASP A 777 2.39 -32.72 -6.26
N THR A 778 2.87 -31.47 -6.34
CA THR A 778 2.20 -30.28 -5.81
C THR A 778 1.08 -29.78 -6.74
N VAL A 779 1.34 -29.64 -8.05
CA VAL A 779 0.41 -28.96 -8.97
C VAL A 779 -0.68 -29.87 -9.57
N VAL A 780 -0.43 -31.17 -9.74
CA VAL A 780 -1.41 -32.09 -10.37
C VAL A 780 -2.71 -32.21 -9.55
N PRO A 781 -2.68 -32.38 -8.20
CA PRO A 781 -3.89 -32.43 -7.41
C PRO A 781 -4.72 -31.13 -7.51
N ALA A 782 -4.04 -29.99 -7.56
CA ALA A 782 -4.70 -28.68 -7.66
C ALA A 782 -5.36 -28.47 -9.03
N TYR A 783 -4.72 -28.88 -10.13
CA TYR A 783 -5.38 -28.93 -11.44
C TYR A 783 -6.61 -29.84 -11.47
N GLN A 784 -6.57 -30.98 -10.75
CA GLN A 784 -7.73 -31.88 -10.69
C GLN A 784 -8.90 -31.25 -9.92
N ALA A 785 -8.62 -30.61 -8.78
CA ALA A 785 -9.63 -29.86 -8.04
C ALA A 785 -10.27 -28.76 -8.89
N ALA A 786 -9.45 -27.99 -9.62
CA ALA A 786 -9.94 -26.97 -10.54
C ALA A 786 -10.80 -27.57 -11.66
N LEU A 787 -10.42 -28.71 -12.25
CA LEU A 787 -11.25 -29.39 -13.25
C LEU A 787 -12.57 -29.93 -12.70
N ASP A 788 -12.64 -30.24 -11.40
CA ASP A 788 -13.86 -30.62 -10.69
C ASP A 788 -14.71 -29.40 -10.28
N GLY A 789 -14.21 -28.18 -10.51
CA GLY A 789 -14.89 -26.91 -10.29
C GLY A 789 -14.46 -26.16 -9.03
N ASP A 790 -13.49 -26.67 -8.28
CA ASP A 790 -13.00 -26.09 -7.02
C ASP A 790 -11.71 -25.30 -7.26
N PRO A 791 -11.72 -23.95 -7.16
CA PRO A 791 -10.49 -23.16 -7.24
C PRO A 791 -9.61 -23.42 -6.01
N SER A 792 -8.30 -23.27 -6.17
CA SER A 792 -7.35 -23.48 -5.07
C SER A 792 -6.18 -22.50 -5.12
N GLU A 793 -5.82 -21.96 -3.97
CA GLU A 793 -4.66 -21.10 -3.78
C GLU A 793 -3.83 -21.61 -2.61
N PHE A 794 -2.51 -21.68 -2.78
CA PHE A 794 -1.60 -22.05 -1.70
C PHE A 794 -0.16 -21.60 -1.98
N VAL A 795 0.64 -21.57 -0.91
CA VAL A 795 2.08 -21.29 -0.96
C VAL A 795 2.83 -22.57 -0.64
N ASP A 796 3.86 -22.89 -1.43
CA ASP A 796 4.71 -24.06 -1.22
C ASP A 796 6.19 -23.72 -1.47
N THR A 797 7.10 -24.49 -0.85
CA THR A 797 8.55 -24.30 -1.01
C THR A 797 9.12 -25.40 -1.90
N ILE A 798 9.73 -25.00 -3.01
CA ILE A 798 10.34 -25.89 -4.01
C ILE A 798 11.78 -25.42 -4.22
N ASP A 799 12.76 -26.31 -3.97
CA ASP A 799 14.20 -26.04 -4.13
C ASP A 799 14.66 -24.70 -3.53
N ASP A 800 14.34 -24.47 -2.24
CA ASP A 800 14.65 -23.27 -1.45
C ASP A 800 13.99 -21.96 -1.94
N ARG A 801 13.05 -22.04 -2.88
CA ARG A 801 12.20 -20.92 -3.32
C ARG A 801 10.76 -21.11 -2.86
N VAL A 802 10.12 -20.02 -2.47
CA VAL A 802 8.73 -20.01 -2.04
C VAL A 802 7.87 -19.57 -3.21
N TYR A 803 7.00 -20.45 -3.70
CA TYR A 803 6.07 -20.18 -4.79
C TYR A 803 4.65 -20.04 -4.26
N GLN A 804 3.92 -19.04 -4.75
CA GLN A 804 2.48 -18.93 -4.61
C GLN A 804 1.81 -19.47 -5.87
N PHE A 805 0.90 -20.42 -5.70
CA PHE A 805 0.16 -21.03 -6.79
C PHE A 805 -1.33 -20.69 -6.72
N HIS A 806 -1.93 -20.42 -7.87
CA HIS A 806 -3.36 -20.17 -8.02
C HIS A 806 -3.92 -21.05 -9.14
N PHE A 807 -5.02 -21.76 -8.88
CA PHE A 807 -5.67 -22.65 -9.85
C PHE A 807 -7.16 -22.34 -9.95
N VAL A 808 -7.67 -22.17 -11.16
CA VAL A 808 -9.08 -21.80 -11.40
C VAL A 808 -9.74 -22.68 -12.48
N PRO A 809 -11.03 -23.05 -12.30
CA PRO A 809 -11.83 -23.71 -13.32
C PRO A 809 -12.13 -22.76 -14.49
N VAL A 810 -11.99 -23.24 -15.72
CA VAL A 810 -12.46 -22.53 -16.92
C VAL A 810 -13.78 -23.14 -17.38
N ARG A 811 -14.81 -22.30 -17.48
CA ARG A 811 -16.19 -22.70 -17.81
C ARG A 811 -16.59 -22.23 -19.20
N ASP A 812 -17.47 -22.96 -19.88
CA ASP A 812 -18.14 -22.50 -21.09
C ASP A 812 -19.42 -21.69 -20.75
N ASP A 813 -20.11 -21.18 -21.77
CA ASP A 813 -21.34 -20.37 -21.64
C ASP A 813 -22.50 -21.12 -20.95
N ASP A 814 -22.47 -22.46 -20.99
CA ASP A 814 -23.42 -23.34 -20.30
C ASP A 814 -23.03 -23.59 -18.83
N GLY A 815 -21.89 -23.05 -18.37
CA GLY A 815 -21.36 -23.16 -17.02
C GLY A 815 -20.59 -24.45 -16.73
N GLU A 816 -20.35 -25.30 -17.74
CA GLU A 816 -19.58 -26.54 -17.59
C GLU A 816 -18.07 -26.27 -17.59
N VAL A 817 -17.34 -26.89 -16.64
CA VAL A 817 -15.87 -26.77 -16.55
C VAL A 817 -15.22 -27.61 -17.65
N PHE A 818 -14.50 -27.02 -18.60
CA PHE A 818 -13.85 -27.75 -19.70
C PHE A 818 -12.32 -27.70 -19.67
N ALA A 819 -11.73 -26.81 -18.87
CA ALA A 819 -10.29 -26.68 -18.67
C ALA A 819 -9.97 -26.12 -17.28
N ALA A 820 -8.69 -26.09 -16.92
CA ALA A 820 -8.21 -25.46 -15.69
C ALA A 820 -6.97 -24.62 -15.97
N THR A 821 -6.92 -23.43 -15.39
CA THR A 821 -5.77 -22.51 -15.48
C THR A 821 -4.98 -22.58 -14.17
N ALA A 822 -3.65 -22.53 -14.25
CA ALA A 822 -2.77 -22.33 -13.12
C ALA A 822 -1.84 -21.16 -13.33
N MET A 823 -1.52 -20.48 -12.23
CA MET A 823 -0.55 -19.41 -12.16
C MET A 823 0.43 -19.70 -11.03
N SER A 824 1.71 -19.37 -11.24
CA SER A 824 2.73 -19.50 -10.21
C SER A 824 3.63 -18.26 -10.15
N GLN A 825 3.84 -17.72 -8.95
CA GLN A 825 4.71 -16.57 -8.68
C GLN A 825 5.78 -16.95 -7.64
N ASP A 826 7.03 -16.53 -7.84
CA ASP A 826 8.10 -16.64 -6.82
C ASP A 826 7.99 -15.48 -5.82
N ILE A 827 7.70 -15.79 -4.56
CA ILE A 827 7.53 -14.84 -3.45
C ILE A 827 8.65 -14.95 -2.42
N THR A 828 9.78 -15.60 -2.74
CA THR A 828 10.87 -15.86 -1.80
C THR A 828 11.37 -14.59 -1.11
N GLN A 829 11.67 -13.55 -1.89
CA GLN A 829 12.16 -12.27 -1.36
C GLN A 829 11.13 -11.57 -0.45
N ARG A 830 9.84 -11.71 -0.76
CA ARG A 830 8.74 -11.12 0.02
C ARG A 830 8.66 -11.75 1.41
N VAL A 831 8.75 -13.08 1.48
CA VAL A 831 8.69 -13.83 2.74
C VAL A 831 9.92 -13.56 3.61
N GLU A 832 11.11 -13.49 3.03
CA GLU A 832 12.35 -13.16 3.77
C GLU A 832 12.30 -11.76 4.39
N HIS A 833 11.83 -10.77 3.62
CA HIS A 833 11.74 -9.39 4.09
C HIS A 833 10.73 -9.22 5.22
N GLN A 834 9.55 -9.85 5.11
CA GLN A 834 8.51 -9.77 6.13
C GLN A 834 8.95 -10.37 7.47
N ARG A 835 9.66 -11.52 7.42
CA ARG A 835 10.22 -12.16 8.59
C ARG A 835 11.25 -11.27 9.31
N GLN A 836 12.03 -10.51 8.55
CA GLN A 836 13.02 -9.57 9.11
C GLN A 836 12.35 -8.37 9.79
N LEU A 837 11.27 -7.82 9.21
CA LEU A 837 10.50 -6.71 9.77
C LEU A 837 9.78 -7.10 11.07
N GLU A 838 9.22 -8.31 11.15
CA GLU A 838 8.57 -8.83 12.36
C GLU A 838 9.58 -8.96 13.51
N GLN A 839 10.76 -9.52 13.24
CA GLN A 839 11.85 -9.60 14.23
C GLN A 839 12.31 -8.23 14.72
N GLN A 840 12.41 -7.24 13.82
CA GLN A 840 12.79 -5.87 14.21
C GLN A 840 11.72 -5.21 15.09
N ARG A 841 10.43 -5.43 14.79
CA ARG A 841 9.32 -4.90 15.59
C ARG A 841 9.27 -5.49 17.00
N GLU A 842 9.41 -6.80 17.12
CA GLU A 842 9.46 -7.48 18.43
C GLU A 842 10.64 -6.97 19.28
N SER A 843 11.81 -6.79 18.66
CA SER A 843 13.01 -6.30 19.34
C SER A 843 12.87 -4.84 19.81
N LEU A 844 12.25 -3.97 18.99
CA LEU A 844 11.97 -2.58 19.36
C LEU A 844 10.91 -2.46 20.46
N ALA A 845 9.87 -3.30 20.44
CA ALA A 845 8.87 -3.34 21.50
C ALA A 845 9.49 -3.77 22.84
N ALA A 846 10.33 -4.80 22.83
CA ALA A 846 11.05 -5.26 24.02
C ALA A 846 11.98 -4.17 24.59
N LEU A 847 12.74 -3.47 23.73
CA LEU A 847 13.62 -2.36 24.13
C LEU A 847 12.88 -1.17 24.74
N ASN A 848 11.75 -0.78 24.16
CA ASN A 848 10.94 0.33 24.70
C ASN A 848 10.35 -0.02 26.06
N ASN A 849 9.85 -1.26 26.22
CA ASN A 849 9.36 -1.74 27.52
C ASN A 849 10.48 -1.79 28.57
N LEU A 850 11.64 -2.36 28.20
CA LEU A 850 12.82 -2.42 29.06
C LEU A 850 13.25 -1.04 29.57
N ASN A 851 13.34 -0.04 28.69
CA ASN A 851 13.75 1.31 29.09
C ASN A 851 12.81 1.93 30.12
N SER A 852 11.50 1.66 30.04
CA SER A 852 10.54 2.08 31.05
C SER A 852 10.76 1.35 32.37
N VAL A 853 10.88 0.01 32.32
CA VAL A 853 11.08 -0.83 33.51
C VAL A 853 12.37 -0.45 34.25
N VAL A 854 13.48 -0.24 33.56
CA VAL A 854 14.75 0.14 34.19
C VAL A 854 14.69 1.52 34.84
N ARG A 855 13.99 2.48 34.22
CA ARG A 855 13.78 3.79 34.82
C ARG A 855 12.95 3.68 36.11
N ASP A 856 11.86 2.93 36.08
CA ASP A 856 10.99 2.72 37.24
C ASP A 856 11.73 2.02 38.38
N ILE A 857 12.57 1.02 38.06
CA ILE A 857 13.42 0.34 39.05
C ILE A 857 14.43 1.33 39.64
N THR A 858 15.11 2.12 38.81
CA THR A 858 16.12 3.09 39.27
C THR A 858 15.52 4.11 40.25
N GLU A 859 14.32 4.63 39.96
CA GLU A 859 13.59 5.52 40.87
C GLU A 859 13.21 4.79 42.18
N ALA A 860 12.66 3.58 42.09
CA ALA A 860 12.20 2.82 43.26
C ALA A 860 13.34 2.37 44.19
N VAL A 861 14.50 2.01 43.64
CA VAL A 861 15.66 1.51 44.38
C VAL A 861 16.29 2.59 45.26
N ILE A 862 16.28 3.86 44.84
CA ILE A 862 16.80 4.99 45.62
C ILE A 862 15.99 5.23 46.89
N GLU A 863 14.70 4.92 46.88
CA GLU A 863 13.79 5.15 48.01
C GLU A 863 13.83 4.03 49.06
N GLN A 864 14.34 2.84 48.71
CA GLN A 864 14.36 1.69 49.62
C GLN A 864 15.40 1.85 50.75
N SER A 865 15.10 1.22 51.88
CA SER A 865 15.88 1.38 53.11
C SER A 865 16.73 0.16 53.47
N THR A 866 16.48 -0.97 52.79
CA THR A 866 17.16 -2.25 53.02
C THR A 866 17.55 -2.91 51.71
N ARG A 867 18.62 -3.72 51.74
CA ARG A 867 19.08 -4.52 50.61
C ARG A 867 18.01 -5.49 50.10
N GLU A 868 17.32 -6.15 51.02
CA GLU A 868 16.26 -7.13 50.73
C GLU A 868 15.07 -6.49 49.97
N GLU A 869 14.71 -5.25 50.33
CA GLU A 869 13.68 -4.48 49.61
C GLU A 869 14.12 -4.10 48.19
N ILE A 870 15.40 -3.74 48.01
CA ILE A 870 15.99 -3.42 46.70
C ILE A 870 15.94 -4.64 45.79
N GLU A 871 16.49 -5.78 46.23
CA GLU A 871 16.57 -7.01 45.45
C GLU A 871 15.17 -7.52 45.04
N ARG A 872 14.22 -7.52 45.98
CA ARG A 872 12.83 -7.91 45.69
C ARG A 872 12.16 -6.97 44.67
N THR A 873 12.33 -5.66 44.81
CA THR A 873 11.73 -4.67 43.90
C THR A 873 12.28 -4.84 42.48
N VAL A 874 13.58 -5.09 42.33
CA VAL A 874 14.21 -5.33 41.02
C VAL A 874 13.60 -6.57 40.35
N CYS A 875 13.50 -7.69 41.07
CA CYS A 875 12.89 -8.92 40.54
C CYS A 875 11.42 -8.72 40.16
N GLU A 876 10.60 -8.14 41.05
CA GLU A 876 9.18 -7.90 40.82
C GLU A 876 8.95 -7.08 39.53
N ARG A 877 9.70 -5.98 39.35
CA ARG A 877 9.54 -5.10 38.19
C ARG A 877 10.03 -5.72 36.88
N LEU A 878 11.09 -6.52 36.92
CA LEU A 878 11.56 -7.24 35.74
C LEU A 878 10.56 -8.34 35.33
N ALA A 879 9.98 -9.06 36.30
CA ALA A 879 9.01 -10.12 36.03
C ALA A 879 7.60 -9.59 35.66
N ASP A 880 7.22 -8.38 36.10
CA ASP A 880 5.97 -7.72 35.71
C ASP A 880 5.97 -7.25 34.24
N SER A 881 7.14 -7.25 33.59
CA SER A 881 7.29 -6.91 32.18
C SER A 881 6.84 -8.06 31.29
N GLU A 882 6.00 -7.77 30.29
CA GLU A 882 5.62 -8.77 29.26
C GLU A 882 6.82 -9.33 28.47
N SER A 883 7.99 -8.67 28.54
CA SER A 883 9.20 -9.10 27.83
C SER A 883 9.96 -10.24 28.53
N TYR A 884 9.70 -10.52 29.81
CA TYR A 884 10.46 -11.49 30.61
C TYR A 884 9.55 -12.46 31.37
N LEU A 885 9.96 -13.72 31.44
CA LEU A 885 9.20 -14.77 32.14
C LEU A 885 9.31 -14.61 33.66
N PHE A 886 10.53 -14.48 34.17
CA PHE A 886 10.82 -14.35 35.59
C PHE A 886 12.24 -13.83 35.82
N ALA A 887 12.50 -13.36 37.04
CA ALA A 887 13.81 -12.90 37.47
C ALA A 887 14.10 -13.30 38.93
N TRP A 888 15.37 -13.53 39.24
CA TRP A 888 15.81 -13.84 40.61
C TRP A 888 17.22 -13.32 40.90
N THR A 889 17.50 -13.00 42.15
CA THR A 889 18.84 -12.63 42.62
C THR A 889 19.43 -13.69 43.53
N GLY A 890 20.75 -13.85 43.47
CA GLY A 890 21.48 -14.75 44.36
C GLY A 890 22.75 -14.12 44.92
N GLU A 891 23.28 -14.74 45.97
CA GLU A 891 24.58 -14.44 46.55
C GLU A 891 25.44 -15.69 46.69
N VAL A 892 26.74 -15.53 46.87
CA VAL A 892 27.65 -16.67 47.11
C VAL A 892 27.76 -16.94 48.60
N ASP A 893 27.52 -18.18 49.03
CA ASP A 893 27.96 -18.66 50.34
C ASP A 893 29.47 -18.93 50.29
N PRO A 894 30.30 -18.17 51.03
CA PRO A 894 31.75 -18.31 51.00
C PRO A 894 32.24 -19.65 51.60
N ALA A 895 31.42 -20.36 52.38
CA ALA A 895 31.80 -21.64 52.98
C ALA A 895 31.60 -22.82 52.02
N SER A 896 30.51 -22.82 51.25
CA SER A 896 30.18 -23.88 50.30
C SER A 896 30.62 -23.57 48.86
N GLN A 897 30.91 -22.31 48.54
CA GLN A 897 31.12 -21.81 47.17
C GLN A 897 29.92 -22.08 46.24
N THR A 898 28.71 -22.10 46.81
CA THR A 898 27.45 -22.24 46.07
C THR A 898 26.64 -20.94 46.10
N VAL A 899 25.75 -20.77 45.11
CA VAL A 899 24.85 -19.61 45.06
C VAL A 899 23.58 -19.90 45.84
N ASP A 900 23.24 -19.03 46.79
CA ASP A 900 22.00 -19.03 47.56
C ASP A 900 21.01 -18.01 47.00
N LEU A 901 19.73 -18.37 46.99
CA LEU A 901 18.64 -17.50 46.52
C LEU A 901 18.40 -16.35 47.52
N ARG A 902 18.27 -15.13 47.00
CA ARG A 902 17.94 -13.92 47.79
C ARG A 902 16.51 -13.44 47.55
N ALA A 903 16.14 -13.27 46.28
CA ALA A 903 14.79 -12.89 45.87
C ALA A 903 14.42 -13.57 44.55
N GLU A 904 13.14 -13.84 44.33
CA GLU A 904 12.60 -14.32 43.06
C GLU A 904 11.23 -13.67 42.78
N ALA A 905 10.89 -13.50 41.50
CA ALA A 905 9.58 -13.05 41.04
C ALA A 905 9.28 -13.63 39.66
N GLY A 906 8.00 -13.90 39.36
CA GLY A 906 7.54 -14.56 38.14
C GLY A 906 7.61 -16.11 38.17
N VAL A 907 8.26 -16.68 39.19
CA VAL A 907 8.38 -18.12 39.42
C VAL A 907 8.41 -18.39 40.94
N GLU A 908 7.99 -19.59 41.36
CA GLU A 908 8.15 -20.08 42.73
C GLU A 908 9.11 -21.27 42.76
N GLY A 909 10.15 -21.19 43.60
CA GLY A 909 11.09 -22.27 43.88
C GLY A 909 11.99 -22.65 42.70
N TYR A 910 12.41 -21.69 41.86
CA TYR A 910 13.20 -22.02 40.67
C TYR A 910 14.52 -22.73 41.00
N LEU A 911 15.17 -22.36 42.11
CA LEU A 911 16.41 -23.01 42.56
C LEU A 911 16.18 -24.23 43.46
N ASP A 912 14.94 -24.69 43.68
CA ASP A 912 14.68 -25.87 44.51
C ASP A 912 15.26 -27.13 43.89
N GLY A 913 16.31 -27.67 44.53
CA GLY A 913 17.03 -28.85 44.03
C GLY A 913 18.08 -28.56 42.95
N VAL A 914 18.31 -27.29 42.63
CA VAL A 914 19.37 -26.83 41.72
C VAL A 914 20.57 -26.34 42.54
N THR A 915 21.78 -26.73 42.15
CA THR A 915 23.01 -26.20 42.73
C THR A 915 23.83 -25.51 41.66
N ILE A 916 24.16 -24.25 41.89
CA ILE A 916 25.06 -23.45 41.07
C ILE A 916 26.34 -23.24 41.87
N SER A 917 27.49 -23.54 41.26
CA SER A 917 28.80 -23.40 41.89
C SER A 917 29.53 -22.17 41.36
N VAL A 918 30.38 -21.55 42.19
CA VAL A 918 31.37 -20.57 41.73
C VAL A 918 32.81 -21.10 41.79
N ASP A 919 32.98 -22.37 42.17
CA ASP A 919 34.26 -23.07 42.11
C ASP A 919 34.64 -23.35 40.65
N PRO A 920 35.76 -22.77 40.13
CA PRO A 920 36.19 -22.99 38.76
C PRO A 920 36.45 -24.47 38.42
N ASP A 921 36.67 -25.34 39.42
CA ASP A 921 36.89 -26.77 39.21
C ASP A 921 35.59 -27.60 39.18
N ASP A 922 34.42 -26.98 39.39
CA ASP A 922 33.10 -27.62 39.32
C ASP A 922 32.41 -27.33 37.98
N GLU A 923 31.93 -28.35 37.27
CA GLU A 923 31.22 -28.20 35.99
C GLU A 923 29.94 -27.34 36.11
N ARG A 924 29.33 -27.31 37.31
CA ARG A 924 28.17 -26.44 37.62
C ARG A 924 28.51 -24.96 37.75
N SER A 925 29.77 -24.61 37.51
CA SER A 925 30.23 -23.23 37.49
C SER A 925 30.29 -22.65 36.06
N GLU A 926 30.10 -23.47 35.02
CA GLU A 926 30.14 -23.04 33.61
C GLU A 926 28.85 -22.36 33.12
N GLY A 927 27.78 -22.42 33.91
CA GLY A 927 26.53 -21.70 33.65
C GLY A 927 26.69 -20.18 33.72
N PRO A 928 25.76 -19.41 33.14
CA PRO A 928 25.86 -17.95 33.06
C PRO A 928 26.01 -17.29 34.44
N THR A 929 25.27 -17.74 35.46
CA THR A 929 25.34 -17.20 36.83
C THR A 929 26.70 -17.42 37.49
N GLY A 930 27.22 -18.65 37.43
CA GLY A 930 28.51 -19.00 38.05
C GLY A 930 29.67 -18.20 37.44
N ARG A 931 29.64 -18.01 36.12
CA ARG A 931 30.62 -17.15 35.42
C ARG A 931 30.48 -15.68 35.80
N ALA A 932 29.26 -15.14 35.85
CA ALA A 932 29.02 -13.74 36.21
C ALA A 932 29.63 -13.39 37.59
N PHE A 933 29.54 -14.29 38.58
CA PHE A 933 30.21 -14.12 39.87
C PHE A 933 31.74 -14.15 39.79
N ARG A 934 32.32 -14.98 38.91
CA ARG A 934 33.78 -15.11 38.78
C ARG A 934 34.40 -13.97 37.98
N THR A 935 33.74 -13.55 36.90
CA THR A 935 34.27 -12.54 35.97
C THR A 935 33.88 -11.12 36.37
N GLY A 936 32.75 -10.95 37.08
CA GLY A 936 32.17 -9.63 37.30
C GLY A 936 31.56 -9.01 36.03
N GLU A 937 31.40 -9.79 34.96
CA GLU A 937 30.86 -9.34 33.68
C GLU A 937 29.51 -10.01 33.35
N PRO A 938 28.58 -9.30 32.66
CA PRO A 938 27.32 -9.87 32.17
C PRO A 938 27.52 -11.14 31.32
N GLN A 939 26.68 -12.16 31.53
CA GLN A 939 26.71 -13.42 30.80
C GLN A 939 25.36 -13.70 30.16
N VAL A 940 25.33 -14.02 28.87
CA VAL A 940 24.08 -14.23 28.12
C VAL A 940 24.10 -15.58 27.39
N THR A 941 22.93 -16.18 27.27
CA THR A 941 22.66 -17.35 26.43
C THR A 941 21.47 -17.07 25.53
N GLN A 942 21.72 -17.05 24.21
CA GLN A 942 20.76 -16.64 23.18
C GLN A 942 19.74 -17.72 22.83
N ASP A 943 20.15 -18.99 22.89
CA ASP A 943 19.22 -20.11 22.82
C ASP A 943 19.71 -21.23 23.74
N ILE A 944 19.03 -21.41 24.87
CA ILE A 944 19.40 -22.40 25.88
C ILE A 944 19.31 -23.83 25.32
N ARG A 945 18.42 -24.08 24.35
CA ARG A 945 18.28 -25.43 23.77
C ARG A 945 19.48 -25.82 22.92
N ALA A 946 20.15 -24.84 22.33
CA ALA A 946 21.31 -25.00 21.46
C ALA A 946 22.66 -24.85 22.18
N ASP A 947 22.67 -24.46 23.47
CA ASP A 947 23.90 -24.20 24.22
C ASP A 947 24.23 -25.33 25.20
N ASP A 948 25.27 -26.10 24.88
CA ASP A 948 25.72 -27.26 25.66
C ASP A 948 26.15 -26.89 27.10
N ARG A 949 26.41 -25.60 27.39
CA ARG A 949 26.79 -25.14 28.75
C ARG A 949 25.64 -25.24 29.76
N HIS A 950 24.41 -25.44 29.29
CA HIS A 950 23.25 -25.70 30.13
C HIS A 950 23.01 -27.19 30.43
N ASP A 951 23.85 -28.10 29.90
CA ASP A 951 23.70 -29.55 30.08
C ASP A 951 23.48 -30.00 31.54
N PRO A 952 24.17 -29.46 32.56
CA PRO A 952 23.95 -29.85 33.96
C PRO A 952 22.53 -29.58 34.48
N TRP A 953 21.80 -28.66 33.85
CA TRP A 953 20.46 -28.22 34.27
C TRP A 953 19.39 -28.40 33.18
N ARG A 954 19.71 -29.09 32.07
CA ARG A 954 18.83 -29.21 30.89
C ARG A 954 17.44 -29.77 31.26
N ASP A 955 17.39 -30.84 32.05
CA ASP A 955 16.15 -31.48 32.53
C ASP A 955 15.30 -30.55 33.43
N HIS A 956 15.93 -29.56 34.09
CA HIS A 956 15.25 -28.59 34.94
C HIS A 956 14.71 -27.42 34.12
N VAL A 957 15.50 -26.91 33.17
CA VAL A 957 15.14 -25.76 32.32
C VAL A 957 14.00 -26.09 31.34
N GLU A 958 13.92 -27.32 30.84
CA GLU A 958 12.84 -27.76 29.93
C GLU A 958 11.42 -27.62 30.54
N GLN A 959 11.31 -27.50 31.86
CA GLN A 959 10.03 -27.37 32.56
C GLN A 959 9.42 -25.95 32.50
N TYR A 960 10.18 -24.94 32.06
CA TYR A 960 9.83 -23.52 32.25
C TYR A 960 9.71 -22.70 30.94
N GLU A 961 9.56 -23.33 29.77
CA GLU A 961 9.42 -22.67 28.45
C GLU A 961 10.51 -21.64 28.08
N ILE A 962 11.64 -21.69 28.78
CA ILE A 962 12.74 -20.73 28.63
C ILE A 962 13.45 -20.95 27.29
N ARG A 963 13.73 -19.85 26.58
CA ARG A 963 14.58 -19.86 25.37
C ARG A 963 15.88 -19.12 25.55
N SER A 964 15.94 -18.08 26.36
CA SER A 964 17.16 -17.30 26.58
C SER A 964 17.29 -16.82 28.04
N SER A 965 18.51 -16.49 28.45
CA SER A 965 18.80 -16.04 29.81
C SER A 965 19.96 -15.05 29.87
N ALA A 966 19.90 -14.10 30.79
CA ALA A 966 20.99 -13.21 31.13
C ALA A 966 21.29 -13.24 32.65
N ALA A 967 22.56 -13.31 33.00
CA ALA A 967 23.08 -13.20 34.35
C ALA A 967 23.93 -11.93 34.48
N ILE A 968 23.47 -11.00 35.31
CA ILE A 968 23.95 -9.61 35.38
C ILE A 968 24.54 -9.37 36.78
N PRO A 969 25.85 -9.13 36.90
CA PRO A 969 26.49 -8.83 38.17
C PRO A 969 25.93 -7.56 38.84
N ILE A 970 25.66 -7.65 40.13
CA ILE A 970 25.38 -6.50 41.00
C ILE A 970 26.72 -6.06 41.58
N ALA A 971 27.41 -5.13 40.92
CA ALA A 971 28.77 -4.75 41.26
C ALA A 971 28.90 -3.25 41.58
N HIS A 972 29.75 -2.91 42.55
CA HIS A 972 30.15 -1.54 42.85
C HIS A 972 31.58 -1.51 43.40
N GLU A 973 32.44 -0.61 42.89
CA GLU A 973 33.85 -0.45 43.31
C GLU A 973 34.60 -1.81 43.34
N GLY A 974 34.46 -2.61 42.28
CA GLY A 974 35.12 -3.93 42.16
C GLY A 974 34.55 -5.05 43.04
N THR A 975 33.53 -4.77 43.86
CA THR A 975 32.87 -5.77 44.72
C THR A 975 31.58 -6.25 44.08
N VAL A 976 31.44 -7.56 43.86
CA VAL A 976 30.19 -8.20 43.40
C VAL A 976 29.34 -8.60 44.61
N TYR A 977 28.22 -7.92 44.81
CA TYR A 977 27.30 -8.15 45.92
C TYR A 977 26.35 -9.32 45.64
N GLY A 978 26.04 -9.57 44.36
CA GLY A 978 25.09 -10.58 43.91
C GLY A 978 25.02 -10.67 42.39
N VAL A 979 24.14 -11.49 41.85
CA VAL A 979 23.84 -11.57 40.41
C VAL A 979 22.33 -11.57 40.21
N ILE A 980 21.84 -10.74 39.28
CA ILE A 980 20.45 -10.73 38.79
C ILE A 980 20.37 -11.69 37.60
N ASN A 981 19.46 -12.66 37.66
CA ASN A 981 19.20 -13.59 36.57
C ASN A 981 17.83 -13.30 35.98
N VAL A 982 17.76 -13.15 34.65
CA VAL A 982 16.54 -12.80 33.91
C VAL A 982 16.36 -13.79 32.76
N TYR A 983 15.12 -14.23 32.53
CA TYR A 983 14.79 -15.27 31.56
C TYR A 983 13.68 -14.82 30.61
N ALA A 984 13.75 -15.23 29.35
CA ALA A 984 12.74 -14.95 28.32
C ALA A 984 12.34 -16.22 27.54
N ASP A 985 11.13 -16.21 27.00
CA ASP A 985 10.53 -17.27 26.17
C ASP A 985 10.88 -17.18 24.68
N ARG A 986 11.56 -16.11 24.27
CA ARG A 986 12.06 -15.90 22.89
C ARG A 986 13.56 -16.19 22.76
N PRO A 987 14.01 -16.74 21.62
CA PRO A 987 15.43 -16.83 21.31
C PRO A 987 16.01 -15.44 21.01
N GLN A 988 17.32 -15.29 21.18
CA GLN A 988 18.08 -14.05 20.94
C GLN A 988 17.61 -12.84 21.78
N ALA A 989 17.04 -13.06 22.96
CA ALA A 989 16.84 -11.97 23.92
C ALA A 989 18.18 -11.57 24.57
N PHE A 990 18.29 -10.32 24.99
CA PHE A 990 19.51 -9.77 25.60
C PHE A 990 20.70 -9.66 24.61
N GLU A 991 20.42 -9.31 23.35
CA GLU A 991 21.43 -8.86 22.38
C GLU A 991 21.48 -7.33 22.28
N GLY A 992 22.65 -6.81 21.89
CA GLY A 992 22.84 -5.39 21.58
C GLY A 992 22.40 -4.45 22.71
N GLN A 993 21.44 -3.58 22.42
CA GLN A 993 20.99 -2.54 23.36
C GLN A 993 20.27 -3.09 24.59
N GLU A 994 19.62 -4.25 24.50
CA GLU A 994 18.85 -4.81 25.61
C GLU A 994 19.78 -5.22 26.76
N LEU A 995 20.89 -5.89 26.43
CA LEU A 995 21.93 -6.23 27.38
C LEU A 995 22.59 -4.99 27.99
N ALA A 996 22.86 -3.96 27.18
CA ALA A 996 23.50 -2.74 27.66
C ALA A 996 22.65 -2.02 28.72
N VAL A 997 21.33 -2.00 28.54
CA VAL A 997 20.41 -1.35 29.46
C VAL A 997 20.22 -2.17 30.75
N ILE A 998 20.11 -3.51 30.68
CA ILE A 998 20.04 -4.35 31.89
C ILE A 998 21.38 -4.34 32.64
N SER A 999 22.51 -4.31 31.95
CA SER A 999 23.83 -4.25 32.61
C SER A 999 23.98 -2.98 33.46
N ARG A 1000 23.53 -1.83 32.95
CA ARG A 1000 23.48 -0.57 33.72
C ARG A 1000 22.58 -0.69 34.95
N LEU A 1001 21.49 -1.46 34.88
CA LEU A 1001 20.65 -1.71 36.04
C LEU A 1001 21.43 -2.43 37.15
N GLY A 1002 22.27 -3.41 36.80
CA GLY A 1002 23.14 -4.10 37.76
C GLY A 1002 24.08 -3.16 38.52
N GLU A 1003 24.69 -2.19 37.83
CA GLU A 1003 25.55 -1.16 38.42
C GLU A 1003 24.79 -0.23 39.37
N VAL A 1004 23.60 0.24 38.96
CA VAL A 1004 22.74 1.12 39.76
C VAL A 1004 22.28 0.42 41.04
N VAL A 1005 21.85 -0.84 40.93
CA VAL A 1005 21.46 -1.66 42.08
C VAL A 1005 22.65 -1.89 43.01
N GLY A 1006 23.84 -2.15 42.47
CA GLY A 1006 25.07 -2.28 43.24
C GLY A 1006 25.39 -1.03 44.06
N HIS A 1007 25.29 0.15 43.44
CA HIS A 1007 25.51 1.42 44.12
C HIS A 1007 24.50 1.66 45.26
N ALA A 1008 23.23 1.32 45.06
CA ALA A 1008 22.19 1.46 46.07
C ALA A 1008 22.40 0.51 47.25
N ILE A 1009 22.73 -0.76 47.00
CA ILE A 1009 23.05 -1.74 48.06
C ILE A 1009 24.25 -1.27 48.86
N ALA A 1010 25.34 -0.86 48.21
CA ALA A 1010 26.53 -0.34 48.87
C ALA A 1010 26.21 0.88 49.75
N SER A 1011 25.37 1.79 49.26
CA SER A 1011 24.93 2.97 50.01
C SER A 1011 24.12 2.60 51.27
N VAL A 1012 23.21 1.63 51.17
CA VAL A 1012 22.41 1.14 52.30
C VAL A 1012 23.27 0.43 53.34
N GLU A 1013 24.17 -0.47 52.92
CA GLU A 1013 25.08 -1.17 53.83
C GLU A 1013 26.04 -0.20 54.55
N ARG A 1014 26.59 0.79 53.82
CA ARG A 1014 27.46 1.84 54.38
C ARG A 1014 26.70 2.72 55.39
N LYS A 1015 25.45 3.08 55.10
CA LYS A 1015 24.57 3.83 56.02
C LYS A 1015 24.28 3.05 57.30
N GLN A 1016 24.00 1.75 57.21
CA GLN A 1016 23.78 0.89 58.38
C GLN A 1016 25.03 0.77 59.25
N ALA A 1017 26.22 0.66 58.64
CA ALA A 1017 27.50 0.62 59.35
C ALA A 1017 27.76 1.93 60.14
N LEU A 1018 27.46 3.09 59.54
CA LEU A 1018 27.62 4.41 60.16
C LEU A 1018 26.62 4.70 61.30
N MET A 1019 25.47 4.01 61.31
CA MET A 1019 24.37 4.25 62.23
C MET A 1019 24.44 3.45 63.55
N SER A 1020 25.35 2.47 63.66
CA SER A 1020 25.51 1.65 64.86
C SER A 1020 26.15 2.45 66.02
N ASP A 1021 25.50 2.48 67.18
CA ASP A 1021 25.99 3.16 68.39
C ASP A 1021 27.10 2.38 69.13
N GLU A 1022 27.38 1.15 68.68
CA GLU A 1022 28.50 0.33 69.11
C GLU A 1022 29.51 0.19 67.97
N LEU A 1023 30.80 0.25 68.28
CA LEU A 1023 31.90 -0.02 67.37
C LEU A 1023 32.75 -1.17 67.90
N VAL A 1024 33.42 -1.89 67.02
CA VAL A 1024 34.47 -2.85 67.37
C VAL A 1024 35.82 -2.20 67.10
N GLU A 1025 36.62 -2.03 68.15
CA GLU A 1025 38.01 -1.58 68.08
C GLU A 1025 38.94 -2.80 68.02
N LEU A 1026 39.80 -2.84 67.01
CA LEU A 1026 40.90 -3.78 66.86
C LEU A 1026 42.22 -3.02 66.97
N GLU A 1027 43.06 -3.36 67.95
CA GLU A 1027 44.35 -2.72 68.19
C GLU A 1027 45.47 -3.68 67.81
N PHE A 1028 46.40 -3.23 66.98
CA PHE A 1028 47.54 -3.98 66.46
C PHE A 1028 48.85 -3.29 66.82
N ARG A 1029 49.90 -4.10 67.03
CA ARG A 1029 51.30 -3.66 67.11
C ARG A 1029 52.12 -4.46 66.13
N ILE A 1030 52.78 -3.77 65.22
CA ILE A 1030 53.80 -4.32 64.34
C ILE A 1030 55.15 -3.96 64.99
N GLN A 1031 55.88 -4.99 65.43
CA GLN A 1031 57.19 -4.80 66.06
C GLN A 1031 58.25 -4.52 65.01
N ASP A 1032 59.11 -3.53 65.26
CA ASP A 1032 60.20 -3.16 64.35
C ASP A 1032 59.71 -3.02 62.90
N VAL A 1033 58.79 -2.07 62.67
CA VAL A 1033 58.14 -1.85 61.36
C VAL A 1033 59.15 -1.52 60.24
N PHE A 1034 60.38 -1.17 60.62
CA PHE A 1034 61.51 -0.91 59.73
C PHE A 1034 62.37 -2.15 59.44
N ALA A 1035 62.03 -3.32 59.97
CA ALA A 1035 62.80 -4.54 59.76
C ALA A 1035 62.90 -4.88 58.26
N GLY A 1036 64.08 -4.65 57.69
CA GLY A 1036 64.36 -4.86 56.26
C GLY A 1036 64.42 -3.60 55.40
N LEU A 1037 64.15 -2.41 55.98
CA LEU A 1037 64.33 -1.10 55.36
C LEU A 1037 65.64 -0.45 55.86
N ASP A 1038 66.34 0.31 55.03
CA ASP A 1038 67.58 1.03 55.41
C ASP A 1038 67.27 2.38 56.11
N ALA A 1039 66.17 2.44 56.88
CA ALA A 1039 65.68 3.65 57.53
C ALA A 1039 66.49 3.97 58.80
N PRO A 1040 66.91 5.24 59.02
CA PRO A 1040 67.61 5.63 60.24
C PRO A 1040 66.68 5.51 61.47
N GLU A 1041 67.21 4.94 62.55
CA GLU A 1041 66.53 4.89 63.86
C GLU A 1041 66.24 6.33 64.33
N THR A 1042 64.98 6.60 64.66
CA THR A 1042 64.53 7.87 65.24
C THR A 1042 63.98 7.64 66.65
N ASP A 1043 64.39 8.48 67.60
CA ASP A 1043 63.80 8.55 68.94
C ASP A 1043 62.48 9.36 68.92
N GLY A 1044 62.11 9.91 67.77
CA GLY A 1044 60.94 10.75 67.55
C GLY A 1044 59.67 9.97 67.23
N THR A 1045 58.51 10.56 67.52
CA THR A 1045 57.20 9.99 67.20
C THR A 1045 56.70 10.48 65.84
N ILE A 1046 56.15 9.57 65.03
CA ILE A 1046 55.37 9.89 63.82
C ILE A 1046 53.92 9.50 64.09
N THR A 1047 52.98 10.44 64.03
CA THR A 1047 51.54 10.18 64.14
C THR A 1047 50.87 10.35 62.79
N PHE A 1048 49.93 9.47 62.48
CA PHE A 1048 49.01 9.60 61.35
C PHE A 1048 47.66 9.98 61.94
N ASP A 1049 47.33 11.27 61.84
CA ASP A 1049 46.20 11.85 62.55
C ASP A 1049 44.89 11.70 61.76
N GLN A 1050 44.97 11.70 60.43
CA GLN A 1050 43.79 11.59 59.56
C GLN A 1050 44.13 10.94 58.23
N VAL A 1051 43.23 10.05 57.75
CA VAL A 1051 43.27 9.47 56.40
C VAL A 1051 42.05 9.95 55.63
N VAL A 1052 42.26 10.41 54.40
CA VAL A 1052 41.23 10.90 53.48
C VAL A 1052 41.34 10.13 52.15
N PRO A 1053 40.32 9.34 51.76
CA PRO A 1053 40.28 8.74 50.43
C PRO A 1053 40.03 9.82 49.37
N VAL A 1054 40.81 9.80 48.30
CA VAL A 1054 40.74 10.80 47.22
C VAL A 1054 40.10 10.23 45.96
N ASP A 1055 40.47 9.00 45.59
CA ASP A 1055 39.95 8.25 44.44
C ASP A 1055 40.11 6.73 44.67
N ASP A 1056 39.72 5.89 43.71
CA ASP A 1056 39.88 4.43 43.80
C ASP A 1056 41.36 4.05 44.01
N GLY A 1057 41.68 3.55 45.21
CA GLY A 1057 43.04 3.16 45.59
C GLY A 1057 43.95 4.29 46.08
N GLU A 1058 43.62 5.57 45.87
CA GLU A 1058 44.46 6.71 46.30
C GLU A 1058 43.99 7.34 47.62
N PHE A 1059 44.94 7.55 48.55
CA PHE A 1059 44.70 8.07 49.90
C PHE A 1059 45.66 9.20 50.25
N LEU A 1060 45.13 10.26 50.86
CA LEU A 1060 45.92 11.32 51.51
C LEU A 1060 45.93 11.10 53.03
N VAL A 1061 47.12 11.12 53.61
CA VAL A 1061 47.32 10.95 55.05
C VAL A 1061 47.95 12.22 55.62
N TYR A 1062 47.29 12.78 56.62
CA TYR A 1062 47.77 13.92 57.39
C TYR A 1062 48.29 13.44 58.74
N GLY A 1063 49.44 13.97 59.13
CA GLY A 1063 50.08 13.56 60.38
C GLY A 1063 51.04 14.59 60.93
N THR A 1064 51.60 14.27 62.09
CA THR A 1064 52.69 15.05 62.70
C THR A 1064 53.90 14.17 62.97
N MET A 1065 55.09 14.76 62.91
CA MET A 1065 56.34 14.06 63.16
C MET A 1065 57.32 14.94 63.93
N ALA A 1066 58.18 14.32 64.74
CA ALA A 1066 59.28 15.01 65.38
C ALA A 1066 60.34 15.47 64.35
N PRO A 1067 61.09 16.57 64.61
CA PRO A 1067 62.06 17.08 63.65
C PRO A 1067 63.20 16.15 63.24
N ASP A 1068 63.55 15.21 64.09
CA ASP A 1068 64.54 14.16 63.87
C ASP A 1068 63.97 12.92 63.16
N ALA A 1069 62.67 12.87 62.89
CA ALA A 1069 62.01 11.78 62.15
C ALA A 1069 61.90 12.04 60.63
N VAL A 1070 62.37 13.19 60.13
CA VAL A 1070 62.32 13.56 58.70
C VAL A 1070 63.11 12.59 57.81
N ASP A 1071 64.31 12.20 58.25
CA ASP A 1071 65.15 11.25 57.49
C ASP A 1071 64.46 9.87 57.41
N THR A 1072 63.81 9.44 58.50
CA THR A 1072 63.02 8.20 58.56
C THR A 1072 61.81 8.27 57.61
N MET A 1073 61.04 9.37 57.63
CA MET A 1073 59.91 9.59 56.71
C MET A 1073 60.33 9.56 55.24
N THR A 1074 61.51 10.10 54.93
CA THR A 1074 62.10 10.10 53.59
C THR A 1074 62.41 8.68 53.13
N THR A 1075 63.10 7.88 53.96
CA THR A 1075 63.39 6.49 53.61
C THR A 1075 62.12 5.64 53.46
N LEU A 1076 61.10 5.86 54.30
CA LEU A 1076 59.83 5.14 54.19
C LEU A 1076 59.13 5.41 52.85
N THR A 1077 59.14 6.65 52.39
CA THR A 1077 58.54 7.01 51.10
C THR A 1077 59.33 6.46 49.92
N GLU A 1078 60.66 6.30 50.05
CA GLU A 1078 61.50 5.73 49.00
C GLU A 1078 61.41 4.19 48.92
N ASP A 1079 61.30 3.52 50.06
CA ASP A 1079 61.37 2.06 50.14
C ASP A 1079 59.98 1.36 50.14
N LEU A 1080 58.90 2.04 50.55
CA LEU A 1080 57.55 1.47 50.57
C LEU A 1080 56.80 1.75 49.25
N PRO A 1081 56.38 0.72 48.50
CA PRO A 1081 55.81 0.90 47.16
C PRO A 1081 54.43 1.56 47.12
N HIS A 1082 53.73 1.61 48.26
CA HIS A 1082 52.40 2.21 48.40
C HIS A 1082 52.49 3.64 48.94
N TRP A 1083 53.69 4.19 49.14
CA TRP A 1083 53.94 5.58 49.54
C TRP A 1083 54.54 6.29 48.35
N GLU A 1084 53.87 7.32 47.84
CA GLU A 1084 54.31 7.97 46.61
C GLU A 1084 55.16 9.21 46.88
N GLN A 1085 54.67 10.08 47.76
CA GLN A 1085 55.32 11.34 48.08
C GLN A 1085 54.79 11.88 49.41
N TYR A 1086 55.65 12.56 50.17
CA TYR A 1086 55.22 13.37 51.30
C TYR A 1086 55.69 14.84 51.17
N THR A 1087 54.94 15.74 51.79
CA THR A 1087 55.21 17.18 51.84
C THR A 1087 55.09 17.67 53.28
N ILE A 1088 56.07 18.45 53.74
CA ILE A 1088 56.01 19.12 55.05
C ILE A 1088 55.10 20.35 54.91
N ARG A 1089 54.03 20.42 55.71
CA ARG A 1089 53.06 21.52 55.68
C ARG A 1089 53.31 22.59 56.75
N SER A 1090 53.89 22.22 57.89
CA SER A 1090 54.19 23.17 58.96
C SER A 1090 55.54 22.91 59.63
N ASP A 1091 56.38 23.94 59.70
CA ASP A 1091 57.71 23.90 60.35
C ASP A 1091 57.64 23.99 61.91
N GLY A 1092 56.52 23.58 62.51
CA GLY A 1092 56.31 23.53 63.95
C GLY A 1092 57.09 22.40 64.63
N ASP A 1093 57.09 22.37 65.97
CA ASP A 1093 57.55 21.22 66.74
C ASP A 1093 56.36 20.70 67.59
N PRO A 1094 55.66 19.63 67.16
CA PRO A 1094 55.99 18.74 66.03
C PRO A 1094 55.67 19.31 64.63
N MET A 1095 56.35 18.79 63.60
CA MET A 1095 56.18 19.18 62.19
C MET A 1095 54.98 18.45 61.58
N GLY A 1096 54.13 19.16 60.84
CA GLY A 1096 52.99 18.59 60.14
C GLY A 1096 53.38 18.14 58.73
N PHE A 1097 52.86 16.98 58.30
CA PHE A 1097 53.09 16.44 56.96
C PHE A 1097 51.80 15.99 56.28
N GLU A 1098 51.85 15.95 54.94
CA GLU A 1098 50.88 15.30 54.06
C GLU A 1098 51.60 14.19 53.31
N LEU A 1099 51.04 12.98 53.29
CA LEU A 1099 51.57 11.81 52.61
C LEU A 1099 50.52 11.29 51.61
N ARG A 1100 50.93 11.02 50.37
CA ARG A 1100 50.11 10.39 49.34
C ARG A 1100 50.44 8.90 49.25
N MET A 1101 49.40 8.07 49.31
CA MET A 1101 49.50 6.61 49.27
C MET A 1101 48.60 6.04 48.19
N THR A 1102 49.05 4.94 47.57
CA THR A 1102 48.30 4.23 46.51
C THR A 1102 48.22 2.75 46.84
N ASP A 1103 47.01 2.20 46.80
CA ASP A 1103 46.62 0.85 47.21
C ASP A 1103 47.24 0.38 48.55
N PRO A 1104 47.08 1.17 49.64
CA PRO A 1104 47.58 0.77 50.95
C PRO A 1104 46.90 -0.52 51.44
N PRO A 1105 47.68 -1.57 51.77
CA PRO A 1105 47.18 -2.94 51.91
C PRO A 1105 46.17 -3.14 53.04
N VAL A 1106 46.22 -2.29 54.09
CA VAL A 1106 45.27 -2.33 55.20
C VAL A 1106 44.21 -1.24 55.08
N VAL A 1107 44.61 -0.02 54.75
CA VAL A 1107 43.70 1.15 54.75
C VAL A 1107 42.59 0.98 53.71
N GLY A 1108 42.90 0.47 52.51
CA GLY A 1108 41.89 0.22 51.48
C GLY A 1108 40.87 -0.84 51.89
N VAL A 1109 41.32 -1.95 52.48
CA VAL A 1109 40.44 -3.03 52.95
C VAL A 1109 39.55 -2.57 54.12
N VAL A 1110 40.10 -1.77 55.03
CA VAL A 1110 39.35 -1.18 56.14
C VAL A 1110 38.27 -0.23 55.62
N ALA A 1111 38.62 0.63 54.65
CA ALA A 1111 37.70 1.59 54.06
C ALA A 1111 36.57 0.90 53.27
N SER A 1112 36.86 -0.15 52.49
CA SER A 1112 35.85 -0.89 51.71
C SER A 1112 34.80 -1.59 52.58
N HIS A 1113 35.16 -1.90 53.83
CA HIS A 1113 34.24 -2.48 54.82
C HIS A 1113 33.64 -1.42 55.76
N GLY A 1114 33.68 -0.13 55.40
CA GLY A 1114 33.11 0.96 56.17
C GLY A 1114 33.78 1.23 57.52
N GLY A 1115 35.00 0.71 57.70
CA GLY A 1115 35.86 0.96 58.84
C GLY A 1115 36.76 2.17 58.64
N TYR A 1116 37.45 2.56 59.71
CA TYR A 1116 38.51 3.56 59.62
C TYR A 1116 39.63 3.27 60.62
N VAL A 1117 40.83 3.71 60.29
CA VAL A 1117 41.97 3.72 61.22
C VAL A 1117 41.78 4.91 62.17
N ALA A 1118 41.51 4.62 63.44
CA ALA A 1118 41.20 5.62 64.46
C ALA A 1118 42.46 6.27 65.05
N GLN A 1119 43.56 5.53 65.09
CA GLN A 1119 44.85 6.02 65.51
C GLN A 1119 45.93 5.17 64.87
N ALA A 1120 46.97 5.80 64.34
CA ALA A 1120 48.17 5.12 63.92
C ALA A 1120 49.39 5.95 64.30
N ALA A 1121 50.41 5.31 64.87
CA ALA A 1121 51.64 5.99 65.27
C ALA A 1121 52.85 5.04 65.21
N ILE A 1122 54.01 5.60 64.88
CA ILE A 1122 55.30 4.93 64.97
C ILE A 1122 56.07 5.57 66.13
N GLU A 1123 56.43 4.75 67.11
CA GLU A 1123 57.21 5.12 68.30
C GLU A 1123 58.24 4.02 68.58
N ASP A 1124 59.52 4.36 68.79
CA ASP A 1124 60.59 3.39 69.06
C ASP A 1124 60.65 2.23 68.03
N SER A 1125 60.49 2.56 66.74
CA SER A 1125 60.39 1.60 65.62
C SER A 1125 59.18 0.66 65.63
N ASP A 1126 58.26 0.78 66.59
CA ASP A 1126 57.03 0.00 66.60
C ASP A 1126 55.88 0.80 65.98
N TYR A 1127 55.16 0.17 65.04
CA TYR A 1127 53.93 0.74 64.48
C TYR A 1127 52.72 0.22 65.24
N ARG A 1128 51.93 1.14 65.81
CA ARG A 1128 50.65 0.83 66.47
C ARG A 1128 49.50 1.35 65.65
N MET A 1129 48.48 0.54 65.47
CA MET A 1129 47.30 0.87 64.70
C MET A 1129 46.03 0.42 65.42
N ALA A 1130 45.07 1.33 65.59
CA ALA A 1130 43.73 1.04 66.08
C ALA A 1130 42.72 1.21 64.95
N ILE A 1131 41.95 0.16 64.67
CA ILE A 1131 40.94 0.11 63.61
C ILE A 1131 39.56 0.07 64.26
N HIS A 1132 38.66 0.94 63.84
CA HIS A 1132 37.26 0.94 64.25
C HIS A 1132 36.37 0.43 63.13
N LEU A 1133 35.51 -0.52 63.47
CA LEU A 1133 34.58 -1.19 62.56
C LEU A 1133 33.16 -1.16 63.12
N ALA A 1134 32.16 -1.22 62.25
CA ALA A 1134 30.80 -1.48 62.69
C ALA A 1134 30.67 -2.92 63.21
N PRO A 1135 29.75 -3.22 64.16
CA PRO A 1135 29.60 -4.56 64.73
C PRO A 1135 29.13 -5.61 63.70
N SER A 1136 28.52 -5.16 62.60
CA SER A 1136 28.08 -5.99 61.48
C SER A 1136 29.22 -6.45 60.56
N VAL A 1137 30.40 -5.83 60.64
CA VAL A 1137 31.53 -6.14 59.76
C VAL A 1137 32.25 -7.41 60.24
N ASP A 1138 32.58 -8.32 59.32
CA ASP A 1138 33.38 -9.49 59.65
C ASP A 1138 34.83 -9.09 59.97
N THR A 1139 35.09 -8.95 61.28
CA THR A 1139 36.41 -8.66 61.81
C THR A 1139 37.51 -9.61 61.34
N ARG A 1140 37.20 -10.87 60.96
CA ARG A 1140 38.23 -11.82 60.52
C ARG A 1140 38.92 -11.37 59.24
N ARG A 1141 38.15 -10.88 58.25
CA ARG A 1141 38.72 -10.36 57.00
C ARG A 1141 39.71 -9.22 57.22
N ILE A 1142 39.43 -8.35 58.18
CA ILE A 1142 40.31 -7.23 58.54
C ILE A 1142 41.58 -7.74 59.23
N VAL A 1143 41.46 -8.72 60.11
CA VAL A 1143 42.61 -9.34 60.78
C VAL A 1143 43.50 -10.05 59.78
N ASP A 1144 42.91 -10.85 58.89
CA ASP A 1144 43.63 -11.58 57.85
C ASP A 1144 44.36 -10.59 56.91
N ALA A 1145 43.73 -9.47 56.55
CA ALA A 1145 44.36 -8.42 55.76
C ALA A 1145 45.57 -7.78 56.46
N VAL A 1146 45.46 -7.49 57.76
CA VAL A 1146 46.57 -6.92 58.55
C VAL A 1146 47.73 -7.90 58.71
N GLU A 1147 47.46 -9.16 59.04
CA GLU A 1147 48.48 -10.20 59.20
C GLU A 1147 49.15 -10.57 57.86
N THR A 1148 48.41 -10.47 56.75
CA THR A 1148 48.96 -10.66 55.40
C THR A 1148 49.86 -9.50 55.00
N ALA A 1149 49.47 -8.26 55.31
CA ALA A 1149 50.24 -7.06 55.00
C ALA A 1149 51.50 -6.93 55.86
N TYR A 1150 51.42 -7.31 57.13
CA TYR A 1150 52.50 -7.19 58.12
C TYR A 1150 52.68 -8.52 58.85
N SER A 1151 53.70 -9.29 58.45
CA SER A 1151 53.94 -10.64 58.99
C SER A 1151 54.22 -10.67 60.50
N ASP A 1152 54.73 -9.58 61.06
CA ASP A 1152 55.03 -9.42 62.49
C ASP A 1152 53.94 -8.61 63.24
N ALA A 1153 52.73 -8.51 62.66
CA ALA A 1153 51.58 -7.90 63.35
C ALA A 1153 51.06 -8.78 64.48
N GLU A 1154 50.98 -8.20 65.67
CA GLU A 1154 50.33 -8.79 66.84
C GLU A 1154 49.06 -8.00 67.17
N MET A 1155 47.90 -8.66 67.17
CA MET A 1155 46.67 -8.06 67.70
C MET A 1155 46.75 -7.95 69.22
N LEU A 1156 46.86 -6.72 69.72
CA LEU A 1156 46.93 -6.43 71.16
C LEU A 1156 45.57 -6.52 71.84
N ARG A 1157 44.51 -6.06 71.16
CA ARG A 1157 43.19 -5.91 71.78
C ARG A 1157 42.07 -5.94 70.76
N ARG A 1158 40.97 -6.62 71.12
CA ARG A 1158 39.66 -6.51 70.48
C ARG A 1158 38.63 -6.14 71.54
N ARG A 1159 37.90 -5.04 71.37
CA ARG A 1159 36.81 -4.67 72.28
C ARG A 1159 35.68 -3.95 71.57
N GLN A 1160 34.47 -4.16 72.07
CA GLN A 1160 33.31 -3.38 71.66
C GLN A 1160 33.30 -2.09 72.49
N ILE A 1161 33.29 -0.95 71.83
CA ILE A 1161 33.27 0.38 72.44
C ILE A 1161 31.93 1.05 72.13
N SER A 1162 31.25 1.55 73.16
CA SER A 1162 30.08 2.43 72.98
C SER A 1162 30.57 3.87 72.89
N ARG A 1163 30.13 4.63 71.89
CA ARG A 1163 30.48 6.05 71.76
C ARG A 1163 29.83 6.85 72.91
N VAL A 1164 30.63 7.42 73.81
CA VAL A 1164 30.13 8.27 74.92
C VAL A 1164 29.44 9.51 74.34
N HIS A 1165 28.16 9.69 74.69
CA HIS A 1165 27.31 10.79 74.24
C HIS A 1165 27.73 12.13 74.89
N GLU A 1166 28.22 13.07 74.08
CA GLU A 1166 28.19 14.51 74.38
C GLU A 1166 27.47 15.21 73.23
N ASP A 1167 26.46 16.04 73.56
CA ASP A 1167 25.51 16.73 72.67
C ASP A 1167 26.15 17.53 71.49
N ARG A 1168 27.46 17.71 71.47
CA ARG A 1168 28.21 18.39 70.40
C ARG A 1168 28.47 17.51 69.17
N LYS A 1169 28.36 16.17 69.29
CA LYS A 1169 28.66 15.23 68.21
C LYS A 1169 27.44 14.78 67.39
N ASP A 1170 26.22 14.93 67.89
CA ASP A 1170 25.00 14.71 67.10
C ASP A 1170 24.86 15.74 65.97
N PHE A 1171 25.30 16.96 66.25
CA PHE A 1171 25.45 18.01 65.25
C PHE A 1171 26.43 17.61 64.14
N GLN A 1172 27.62 17.10 64.50
CA GLN A 1172 28.61 16.63 63.51
C GLN A 1172 28.10 15.40 62.72
N ARG A 1173 27.37 14.49 63.37
CA ARG A 1173 26.80 13.29 62.75
C ARG A 1173 25.76 13.63 61.69
N ASN A 1174 24.84 14.54 61.97
CA ASN A 1174 23.82 14.97 61.01
C ASN A 1174 24.43 15.72 59.82
N VAL A 1175 25.41 16.59 60.07
CA VAL A 1175 26.12 17.33 59.01
C VAL A 1175 26.84 16.40 58.06
N VAL A 1176 27.60 15.43 58.58
CA VAL A 1176 28.43 14.52 57.77
C VAL A 1176 27.58 13.55 56.92
N ASN A 1177 26.36 13.23 57.38
CA ASN A 1177 25.41 12.36 56.68
C ASN A 1177 24.78 13.03 55.46
N ASP A 1178 24.66 14.36 55.45
CA ASP A 1178 24.09 15.10 54.32
C ASP A 1178 25.13 15.39 53.23
N LEU A 1179 26.43 15.22 53.49
CA LEU A 1179 27.50 15.46 52.52
C LEU A 1179 27.69 14.27 51.58
N THR A 1180 27.79 14.55 50.27
CA THR A 1180 28.25 13.54 49.30
C THR A 1180 29.75 13.25 49.52
N ASP A 1181 30.26 12.12 49.06
CA ASP A 1181 31.68 11.74 49.26
C ASP A 1181 32.63 12.84 48.74
N ARG A 1182 32.42 13.33 47.51
CA ARG A 1182 33.20 14.47 46.95
C ARG A 1182 33.07 15.78 47.76
N GLN A 1183 31.94 16.02 48.44
CA GLN A 1183 31.76 17.20 49.30
C GLN A 1183 32.50 17.03 50.63
N ARG A 1184 32.51 15.82 51.19
CA ARG A 1184 33.22 15.48 52.41
C ARG A 1184 34.74 15.55 52.21
N THR A 1185 35.24 14.91 51.16
CA THR A 1185 36.67 14.93 50.80
C THR A 1185 37.15 16.38 50.61
N ALA A 1186 36.44 17.20 49.83
CA ALA A 1186 36.79 18.61 49.65
C ALA A 1186 36.84 19.39 50.98
N LEU A 1187 35.85 19.20 51.87
CA LEU A 1187 35.80 19.90 53.16
C LEU A 1187 36.90 19.44 54.13
N GLN A 1188 37.16 18.13 54.22
CA GLN A 1188 38.18 17.56 55.10
C GLN A 1188 39.59 17.94 54.64
N THR A 1189 39.89 17.79 53.35
CA THR A 1189 41.19 18.19 52.79
C THR A 1189 41.41 19.69 52.97
N ALA A 1190 40.42 20.54 52.70
CA ALA A 1190 40.55 21.99 52.95
C ALA A 1190 40.88 22.30 54.42
N TYR A 1191 40.20 21.64 55.36
CA TYR A 1191 40.45 21.83 56.79
C TYR A 1191 41.85 21.40 57.22
N HIS A 1192 42.26 20.18 56.89
CA HIS A 1192 43.57 19.66 57.29
C HIS A 1192 44.73 20.26 56.50
N ALA A 1193 44.46 20.82 55.31
CA ALA A 1193 45.42 21.62 54.57
C ALA A 1193 45.63 23.04 55.13
N GLY A 1194 44.88 23.45 56.15
CA GLY A 1194 44.98 24.81 56.70
C GLY A 1194 44.42 25.89 55.76
N PHE A 1195 43.51 25.52 54.84
CA PHE A 1195 42.81 26.47 53.95
C PHE A 1195 42.00 27.51 54.74
N PHE A 1196 41.51 27.13 55.92
CA PHE A 1196 40.66 27.98 56.78
C PHE A 1196 41.44 28.80 57.83
N GLU A 1197 42.76 28.62 57.95
CA GLU A 1197 43.59 29.33 58.93
C GLU A 1197 43.87 30.80 58.52
N TRP A 1198 44.26 31.65 59.48
CA TRP A 1198 44.73 33.02 59.18
C TRP A 1198 46.12 33.29 59.78
N PRO A 1199 47.13 33.65 58.97
CA PRO A 1199 47.13 33.57 57.50
C PRO A 1199 46.90 32.12 57.04
N ARG A 1200 46.27 31.91 55.89
CA ARG A 1200 46.02 30.56 55.35
C ARG A 1200 47.34 29.87 55.02
N ASP A 1201 47.45 28.59 55.38
CA ASP A 1201 48.64 27.79 55.13
C ASP A 1201 48.63 27.18 53.71
N THR A 1202 47.46 27.05 53.07
CA THR A 1202 47.29 26.52 51.71
C THR A 1202 46.18 27.28 50.95
N THR A 1203 46.32 27.41 49.64
CA THR A 1203 45.35 28.03 48.71
C THR A 1203 44.33 27.02 48.17
N GLY A 1204 43.21 27.50 47.64
CA GLY A 1204 42.18 26.61 47.09
C GLY A 1204 42.64 25.84 45.84
N GLU A 1205 43.58 26.41 45.08
CA GLU A 1205 44.22 25.75 43.94
C GLU A 1205 45.11 24.58 44.40
N GLU A 1206 45.93 24.80 45.44
CA GLU A 1206 46.78 23.75 46.02
C GLU A 1206 45.96 22.63 46.69
N VAL A 1207 44.83 22.95 47.34
CA VAL A 1207 43.93 21.92 47.85
C VAL A 1207 43.26 21.14 46.72
N ALA A 1208 42.83 21.81 45.66
CA ALA A 1208 42.21 21.17 44.50
C ALA A 1208 43.16 20.23 43.76
N GLU A 1209 44.43 20.64 43.62
CA GLU A 1209 45.51 19.81 43.08
C GLU A 1209 45.73 18.55 43.93
N ALA A 1210 45.76 18.68 45.26
CA ALA A 1210 45.97 17.56 46.17
C ALA A 1210 44.87 16.47 46.04
N ILE A 1211 43.62 16.85 45.79
CA ILE A 1211 42.51 15.89 45.62
C ILE A 1211 42.18 15.56 44.15
N GLY A 1212 43.05 15.94 43.21
CA GLY A 1212 42.91 15.60 41.80
C GLY A 1212 41.69 16.20 41.09
N VAL A 1213 41.19 17.37 41.52
CA VAL A 1213 40.05 18.05 40.87
C VAL A 1213 40.40 19.47 40.42
N ALA A 1214 39.66 19.99 39.44
CA ALA A 1214 39.79 21.40 39.06
C ALA A 1214 39.39 22.34 40.21
N SER A 1215 40.12 23.45 40.38
CA SER A 1215 39.85 24.47 41.42
C SER A 1215 38.37 24.94 41.50
N PRO A 1216 37.65 25.17 40.38
CA PRO A 1216 36.22 25.49 40.43
C PRO A 1216 35.36 24.36 41.00
N THR A 1217 35.68 23.11 40.69
CA THR A 1217 34.99 21.90 41.18
C THR A 1217 35.21 21.74 42.68
N PHE A 1218 36.44 21.90 43.16
CA PHE A 1218 36.75 21.97 44.59
C PHE A 1218 35.94 23.07 45.28
N HIS A 1219 35.95 24.30 44.77
CA HIS A 1219 35.18 25.40 45.35
C HIS A 1219 33.67 25.17 45.32
N GLN A 1220 33.13 24.49 44.31
CA GLN A 1220 31.72 24.13 44.24
C GLN A 1220 31.36 23.07 45.29
N HIS A 1221 32.16 22.01 45.42
CA HIS A 1221 31.97 20.99 46.45
C HIS A 1221 32.13 21.57 47.86
N LEU A 1222 33.16 22.40 48.07
CA LEU A 1222 33.40 23.08 49.33
C LEU A 1222 32.25 24.00 49.70
N ARG A 1223 31.75 24.85 48.78
CA ARG A 1223 30.58 25.71 49.05
C ARG A 1223 29.31 24.93 49.34
N LYS A 1224 29.06 23.84 48.62
CA LYS A 1224 27.90 22.97 48.89
C LYS A 1224 28.04 22.30 50.26
N ALA A 1225 29.24 21.88 50.62
CA ALA A 1225 29.55 21.30 51.92
C ALA A 1225 29.38 22.32 53.06
N GLU A 1226 30.00 23.50 52.93
CA GLU A 1226 29.85 24.63 53.85
C GLU A 1226 28.38 25.01 54.03
N ARG A 1227 27.61 25.09 52.93
CA ARG A 1227 26.17 25.40 53.01
C ARG A 1227 25.42 24.33 53.82
N LYS A 1228 25.66 23.05 53.57
CA LYS A 1228 25.02 21.95 54.34
C LYS A 1228 25.42 21.96 55.81
N VAL A 1229 26.70 22.26 56.11
CA VAL A 1229 27.19 22.45 57.48
C VAL A 1229 26.47 23.60 58.16
N LEU A 1230 26.37 24.76 57.49
CA LEU A 1230 25.69 25.95 58.01
C LEU A 1230 24.18 25.71 58.16
N ASP A 1231 23.54 25.07 57.18
CA ASP A 1231 22.13 24.71 57.21
C ASP A 1231 21.87 23.84 58.43
N ALA A 1232 22.65 22.79 58.67
CA ALA A 1232 22.51 21.99 59.88
C ALA A 1232 22.72 22.80 61.17
N MET A 1233 23.65 23.78 61.19
CA MET A 1233 23.89 24.64 62.36
C MET A 1233 22.68 25.53 62.69
N PHE A 1234 22.02 26.04 61.66
CA PHE A 1234 20.91 27.00 61.80
C PHE A 1234 19.52 26.35 61.76
N SER A 1235 19.41 25.09 61.32
CA SER A 1235 18.15 24.33 61.26
C SER A 1235 17.80 23.62 62.58
N SER A 1236 18.78 23.39 63.47
CA SER A 1236 18.51 22.87 64.80
C SER A 1236 17.99 23.97 65.74
N PRO A 1237 16.84 23.78 66.43
CA PRO A 1237 16.37 24.76 67.40
C PRO A 1237 17.36 24.85 68.57
N LEU A 1238 18.08 25.97 68.64
CA LEU A 1238 18.93 26.35 69.77
C LEU A 1238 18.12 26.21 71.07
N HIS A 1239 18.28 25.09 71.77
CA HIS A 1239 17.92 25.03 73.18
C HIS A 1239 18.90 25.93 73.92
N SER A 1240 18.37 27.01 74.48
CA SER A 1240 19.09 27.95 75.33
C SER A 1240 19.84 27.21 76.44
N VAL A 1241 21.17 27.22 76.40
CA VAL A 1241 22.00 26.94 77.57
C VAL A 1241 22.35 28.28 78.21
N GLY A 1242 21.83 28.49 79.42
CA GLY A 1242 22.28 29.52 80.35
C GLY A 1242 23.38 28.99 81.27
#